data_AF-A0A9N9YW33-F1
#
_entry.id   AF-A0A9N9YW33-F1
#
_cell.length_a   1.000
_cell.length_b   1.000
_cell.length_c   1.000
_cell.angle_alpha   90.00
_cell.angle_beta   90.00
_cell.angle_gamma   90.00
#
_symmetry.space_group_name_H-M   'P 1'
#
loop_
_entity.id
_entity.type
_entity.pdbx_description
1 polymer ?
#
loop_
_entity_poly.entity_id
_entity_poly.type
_entity_poly.pdbx_seq_one_letter_code
_entity_poly.pdbx_strand_id
1 'polypeptide(L)'
;MVAPAVPELTEEVLHESLDARTESLSSLRELGPPDLVHLVKQGIRNQGKQIGIYHHVTGVDASSSASLAAYINTLTYREHGPNATNKIVEGVYCCYNAFSRLDMRIHVSIPGTVESYCVDERGDKRKATDELWLETYLCSVLRAYSYADDGSGETIRKIMGVRRFNPVTNTETEHRFLHSAEQLFFRGYQLGSDSVVQVPTNVSNHLTVGLLKYLETTGRYASGINLFEKLRSQSVEVSSLLAKVQFMGNEEVAGVRTLHHALTEIPMDYVMLDTQAEFLLHKAKTAPTRELKEERLRMALKCADRATIAAPSEFGTWARLAQVYVAMEDWENALTILNSCPMFSYQDKDTPIMPEPREVQLPTLAETRLDEIDSEPEGRFSDQVDPNLLGLRAASYKGTFKQAYNILTEMTAKIGWDQLLKIRSTVFVMEDEYRTEKHEASRRNPSIDGLRGTPVPTANGDDESEDDEHDETVIKMGENDSATDALRINGGTGVEVGELERPSSAIDPGDTENGESNDDHLSKLNTKRLCERWLDSLFMVLYEDLKVYTIWRTQMAQYRAQQLQYKKSAEEWAILGSLAERLQHLDEAVEAYRACLSLRFSPKALAGILRVYKHDKNTRDMVQSVIRLVAWQYRWYSEFSPELLHTIRSLIEDEGAVKVRSIVQATSLPQTVLDLTHHYAALCATFRSSGTDAERNPEFYLLMASASASATAAPVDAASMPPAIVCIGMAGSGKTTFMRRINAYLHSKQTPPYVINLDPAVLSVPFESNIDIRDSVNYEEVMKQYNLGPNGGILTSLNLFATKVDQIVNLLEKRAVPDPEAPDRKPIENILVDTPGQIEVFVWSASGTILLESLASSFPTVIAYIIDTPRTSSTSTFMSNMLYACSILYKTKLPMILVFNKTDVKDASFAKEWMTDFEAFQEALRRDEDADLMGGGEGASGHGGSGYMGSLLNSMSLMLEEFYSHLSVVGVSSKVGTGIDEFFEAVEEKKKEFIDDYLPELQRRRQEREEARKKSRDKELDKMMQGMSVGAVAPILRNADDDDDIDVASDVEDDDDEDDDENDPEGLQSRYQAAMGEKDDSVMADASFAKYLYKRG
;
A
#
# COMPACT_ATOMS: atom_id res chain seq x y z
N MET A 1 -5.66 -7.65 -10.70
CA MET A 1 -5.68 -8.41 -9.43
C MET A 1 -7.11 -8.41 -8.89
N VAL A 2 -7.61 -9.54 -8.37
CA VAL A 2 -8.86 -9.53 -7.60
C VAL A 2 -8.67 -8.63 -6.37
N ALA A 3 -9.36 -7.49 -6.31
CA ALA A 3 -9.27 -6.60 -5.15
C ALA A 3 -10.11 -7.15 -3.97
N PRO A 4 -9.66 -7.03 -2.72
CA PRO A 4 -10.29 -7.64 -1.55
C PRO A 4 -11.75 -7.20 -1.40
N ALA A 5 -12.57 -8.10 -0.85
CA ALA A 5 -13.97 -7.79 -0.56
C ALA A 5 -14.09 -6.58 0.39
N VAL A 6 -15.27 -5.97 0.40
CA VAL A 6 -15.57 -4.78 1.20
C VAL A 6 -16.37 -5.25 2.42
N PRO A 7 -15.84 -5.14 3.66
CA PRO A 7 -16.66 -5.29 4.85
C PRO A 7 -17.63 -4.11 4.95
N GLU A 8 -18.86 -4.34 5.42
CA GLU A 8 -19.86 -3.28 5.57
C GLU A 8 -20.42 -3.31 7.01
N LEU A 9 -20.28 -2.18 7.71
CA LEU A 9 -20.87 -1.94 9.03
C LEU A 9 -22.04 -0.99 8.84
N THR A 10 -23.25 -1.42 9.20
CA THR A 10 -24.48 -0.63 8.99
C THR A 10 -24.79 0.24 10.20
N GLU A 11 -25.08 1.52 9.96
CA GLU A 11 -25.46 2.49 11.01
C GLU A 11 -26.91 2.25 11.54
N GLU A 12 -27.17 2.62 12.79
CA GLU A 12 -28.54 2.80 13.29
C GLU A 12 -29.13 4.16 12.83
N VAL A 13 -28.35 5.23 12.97
CA VAL A 13 -28.66 6.60 12.56
C VAL A 13 -27.68 7.08 11.49
N LEU A 14 -28.21 7.66 10.41
CA LEU A 14 -27.42 8.11 9.27
C LEU A 14 -26.38 9.18 9.68
N HIS A 15 -25.12 8.95 9.31
CA HIS A 15 -23.91 9.75 9.61
C HIS A 15 -23.37 9.64 11.05
N GLU A 16 -23.91 8.76 11.91
CA GLU A 16 -23.43 8.61 13.30
C GLU A 16 -21.93 8.28 13.42
N SER A 17 -21.35 7.59 12.42
CA SER A 17 -19.91 7.30 12.37
C SER A 17 -19.04 8.53 12.04
N LEU A 18 -19.59 9.51 11.32
CA LEU A 18 -18.92 10.79 11.03
C LEU A 18 -18.96 11.72 12.25
N ASP A 19 -20.07 11.74 12.98
CA ASP A 19 -20.21 12.49 14.22
C ASP A 19 -19.29 11.92 15.31
N ALA A 20 -19.33 10.59 15.54
CA ALA A 20 -18.44 9.92 16.48
C ALA A 20 -16.94 10.12 16.14
N ARG A 21 -16.57 10.07 14.85
CA ARG A 21 -15.20 10.42 14.43
C ARG A 21 -14.86 11.86 14.78
N THR A 22 -15.78 12.81 14.60
CA THR A 22 -15.57 14.23 14.91
C THR A 22 -15.38 14.47 16.41
N GLU A 23 -16.19 13.85 17.27
CA GLU A 23 -16.00 13.91 18.73
C GLU A 23 -14.63 13.33 19.15
N SER A 24 -14.21 12.23 18.49
CA SER A 24 -12.94 11.54 18.79
C SER A 24 -11.69 12.39 18.51
N LEU A 25 -11.74 13.37 17.61
CA LEU A 25 -10.56 14.17 17.21
C LEU A 25 -9.86 14.81 18.42
N SER A 26 -10.65 15.31 19.38
CA SER A 26 -10.15 15.94 20.61
C SER A 26 -9.32 15.01 21.51
N SER A 27 -9.47 13.69 21.37
CA SER A 27 -8.79 12.68 22.19
C SER A 27 -7.55 12.05 21.53
N LEU A 28 -7.40 12.16 20.20
CA LEU A 28 -6.29 11.55 19.44
C LEU A 28 -4.92 12.10 19.83
N ARG A 29 -3.88 11.26 19.93
CA ARG A 29 -2.54 11.68 20.38
C ARG A 29 -1.37 11.18 19.54
N GLU A 30 -1.52 10.11 18.77
CA GLU A 30 -0.46 9.55 17.92
C GLU A 30 -0.75 9.88 16.43
N LEU A 31 -0.44 8.94 15.52
CA LEU A 31 -0.73 9.02 14.09
C LEU A 31 -2.24 9.05 13.75
N GLY A 32 -3.15 8.91 14.72
CA GLY A 32 -4.59 8.80 14.51
C GLY A 32 -5.07 7.41 14.07
N PRO A 33 -6.40 7.19 14.10
CA PRO A 33 -7.02 5.90 13.78
C PRO A 33 -7.03 5.64 12.27
N PRO A 34 -7.30 4.39 11.83
CA PRO A 34 -7.55 4.07 10.43
C PRO A 34 -8.54 5.05 9.77
N ASP A 35 -8.34 5.27 8.48
CA ASP A 35 -9.21 6.16 7.71
C ASP A 35 -10.63 5.59 7.70
N LEU A 36 -11.60 6.49 7.70
CA LEU A 36 -13.02 6.15 7.70
C LEU A 36 -13.58 6.40 6.31
N VAL A 37 -14.34 5.44 5.80
CA VAL A 37 -15.11 5.58 4.56
C VAL A 37 -16.56 5.36 4.91
N HIS A 38 -17.36 6.41 4.85
CA HIS A 38 -18.81 6.40 4.99
C HIS A 38 -19.46 6.41 3.62
N LEU A 39 -20.55 5.66 3.44
CA LEU A 39 -21.32 5.60 2.19
C LEU A 39 -22.82 5.60 2.49
N VAL A 40 -23.57 6.42 1.76
CA VAL A 40 -25.04 6.43 1.84
C VAL A 40 -25.61 5.58 0.70
N LYS A 41 -26.19 4.43 1.06
CA LYS A 41 -26.90 3.53 0.15
C LYS A 41 -28.39 3.89 0.10
N GLN A 42 -28.96 3.95 -1.10
CA GLN A 42 -30.38 4.18 -1.36
C GLN A 42 -30.99 2.99 -2.10
N GLY A 43 -32.12 2.47 -1.62
CA GLY A 43 -32.82 1.36 -2.27
C GLY A 43 -33.34 1.74 -3.66
N ILE A 44 -32.93 1.03 -4.71
CA ILE A 44 -33.26 1.32 -6.12
C ILE A 44 -34.78 1.34 -6.35
N ARG A 45 -35.52 0.46 -5.67
CA ARG A 45 -36.99 0.36 -5.73
C ARG A 45 -37.71 1.19 -4.65
N ASN A 46 -37.00 1.78 -3.69
CA ASN A 46 -37.59 2.48 -2.55
C ASN A 46 -36.72 3.66 -2.12
N GLN A 47 -36.75 4.72 -2.92
CA GLN A 47 -35.90 5.90 -2.78
C GLN A 47 -36.04 6.64 -1.44
N GLY A 48 -37.15 6.45 -0.71
CA GLY A 48 -37.43 7.07 0.58
C GLY A 48 -36.73 6.42 1.79
N LYS A 49 -35.91 5.38 1.59
CA LYS A 49 -35.03 4.84 2.65
C LYS A 49 -33.57 4.86 2.21
N GLN A 50 -32.81 5.75 2.82
CA GLN A 50 -31.35 5.69 2.86
C GLN A 50 -30.88 4.80 4.01
N ILE A 51 -29.68 4.25 3.87
CA ILE A 51 -28.97 3.45 4.87
C ILE A 51 -27.52 3.92 4.83
N GLY A 52 -26.99 4.36 5.96
CA GLY A 52 -25.55 4.61 6.10
C GLY A 52 -24.82 3.30 6.34
N ILE A 53 -23.72 3.11 5.64
CA ILE A 53 -22.72 2.11 5.98
C ILE A 53 -21.36 2.78 6.15
N TYR A 54 -20.47 2.13 6.89
CA TYR A 54 -19.07 2.52 6.94
C TYR A 54 -18.14 1.31 6.97
N HIS A 55 -16.88 1.57 6.60
CA HIS A 55 -15.77 0.67 6.81
C HIS A 55 -14.47 1.45 7.03
N HIS A 56 -13.45 0.75 7.52
CA HIS A 56 -12.14 1.34 7.76
C HIS A 56 -11.15 0.97 6.66
N VAL A 57 -10.17 1.84 6.44
CA VAL A 57 -9.13 1.60 5.44
C VAL A 57 -7.77 2.15 5.89
N THR A 58 -6.70 1.60 5.34
CA THR A 58 -5.32 2.11 5.43
C THR A 58 -4.58 1.82 4.13
N GLY A 59 -3.64 2.69 3.75
CA GLY A 59 -2.75 2.48 2.61
C GLY A 59 -3.31 2.89 1.24
N VAL A 60 -4.41 3.65 1.20
CA VAL A 60 -4.85 4.34 -0.04
C VAL A 60 -4.00 5.60 -0.22
N ASP A 61 -3.71 5.95 -1.47
CA ASP A 61 -2.99 7.18 -1.79
C ASP A 61 -3.83 8.41 -1.41
N ALA A 62 -3.33 9.15 -0.40
CA ALA A 62 -3.93 10.37 0.13
C ALA A 62 -3.19 11.65 -0.31
N SER A 63 -2.43 11.60 -1.42
CA SER A 63 -1.70 12.76 -1.97
C SER A 63 -2.59 13.80 -2.65
N SER A 64 -3.82 13.45 -3.03
CA SER A 64 -4.78 14.39 -3.60
C SER A 64 -6.23 14.05 -3.23
N SER A 65 -7.13 15.01 -3.43
CA SER A 65 -8.57 14.75 -3.33
C SER A 65 -9.12 13.88 -4.46
N ALA A 66 -8.48 13.86 -5.62
CA ALA A 66 -8.85 13.00 -6.75
C ALA A 66 -8.59 11.52 -6.44
N SER A 67 -7.41 11.18 -5.91
CA SER A 67 -7.00 9.80 -5.57
C SER A 67 -7.96 9.13 -4.57
N LEU A 68 -8.41 9.89 -3.57
CA LEU A 68 -9.36 9.40 -2.56
C LEU A 68 -10.82 9.40 -3.06
N ALA A 69 -11.20 10.30 -3.97
CA ALA A 69 -12.49 10.24 -4.65
C ALA A 69 -12.57 9.04 -5.62
N ALA A 70 -11.49 8.75 -6.34
CA ALA A 70 -11.36 7.57 -7.19
C ALA A 70 -11.58 6.27 -6.40
N TYR A 71 -11.04 6.18 -5.17
CA TYR A 71 -11.33 5.06 -4.27
C TYR A 71 -12.84 4.90 -3.98
N ILE A 72 -13.57 5.97 -3.69
CA ILE A 72 -15.04 5.92 -3.52
C ILE A 72 -15.72 5.47 -4.83
N ASN A 73 -15.26 5.94 -5.98
CA ASN A 73 -15.79 5.53 -7.28
C ASN A 73 -15.62 4.01 -7.51
N THR A 74 -14.47 3.40 -7.12
CA THR A 74 -14.28 1.93 -7.23
C THR A 74 -15.34 1.12 -6.45
N LEU A 75 -15.82 1.64 -5.32
CA LEU A 75 -16.87 1.02 -4.51
C LEU A 75 -18.24 1.16 -5.18
N THR A 76 -18.46 2.27 -5.89
CA THR A 76 -19.70 2.55 -6.60
C THR A 76 -19.93 1.55 -7.74
N TYR A 77 -18.91 1.25 -8.55
CA TYR A 77 -19.03 0.27 -9.65
C TYR A 77 -19.40 -1.14 -9.15
N ARG A 78 -18.92 -1.55 -7.96
CA ARG A 78 -19.25 -2.86 -7.36
C ARG A 78 -20.74 -3.02 -7.02
N GLU A 79 -21.45 -1.95 -6.67
CA GLU A 79 -22.89 -2.00 -6.39
C GLU A 79 -23.78 -1.99 -7.65
N HIS A 80 -23.25 -1.74 -8.85
CA HIS A 80 -24.08 -1.57 -10.08
C HIS A 80 -24.41 -2.89 -10.83
N GLY A 81 -24.28 -4.05 -10.18
CA GLY A 81 -24.58 -5.36 -10.78
C GLY A 81 -26.08 -5.65 -10.99
N PRO A 82 -26.46 -6.65 -11.81
CA PRO A 82 -27.86 -6.95 -12.14
C PRO A 82 -28.73 -7.44 -10.97
N ASN A 83 -28.11 -7.85 -9.85
CA ASN A 83 -28.78 -8.22 -8.61
C ASN A 83 -28.83 -7.07 -7.57
N ALA A 84 -28.41 -5.86 -7.92
CA ALA A 84 -28.38 -4.71 -7.03
C ALA A 84 -29.76 -4.38 -6.45
N THR A 85 -29.83 -4.28 -5.13
CA THR A 85 -31.01 -3.80 -4.39
C THR A 85 -30.91 -2.32 -4.04
N ASN A 86 -29.67 -1.85 -3.83
CA ASN A 86 -29.30 -0.49 -3.47
C ASN A 86 -28.33 0.09 -4.51
N LYS A 87 -28.14 1.40 -4.44
CA LYS A 87 -27.03 2.13 -5.07
C LYS A 87 -26.40 3.06 -4.03
N ILE A 88 -25.10 3.30 -4.12
CA ILE A 88 -24.44 4.41 -3.41
C ILE A 88 -24.87 5.74 -4.08
N VAL A 89 -25.15 6.75 -3.26
CA VAL A 89 -25.57 8.10 -3.71
C VAL A 89 -24.61 9.19 -3.21
N GLU A 90 -23.90 8.89 -2.13
CA GLU A 90 -23.01 9.82 -1.43
C GLU A 90 -21.93 8.99 -0.72
N GLY A 91 -20.71 9.54 -0.62
CA GLY A 91 -19.64 8.97 0.17
C GLY A 91 -18.77 10.04 0.82
N VAL A 92 -18.22 9.73 1.99
CA VAL A 92 -17.23 10.58 2.69
C VAL A 92 -15.99 9.74 2.99
N TYR A 93 -14.84 10.17 2.49
CA TYR A 93 -13.53 9.68 2.94
C TYR A 93 -12.99 10.63 4.02
N CYS A 94 -12.55 10.11 5.17
CA CYS A 94 -11.90 10.89 6.22
C CYS A 94 -10.48 10.37 6.51
N CYS A 95 -9.46 11.19 6.25
CA CYS A 95 -8.06 10.91 6.56
C CYS A 95 -7.51 11.91 7.59
N TYR A 96 -6.98 11.41 8.70
CA TYR A 96 -6.47 12.27 9.77
C TYR A 96 -5.03 12.74 9.49
N ASN A 97 -4.77 14.04 9.63
CA ASN A 97 -3.46 14.65 9.60
C ASN A 97 -2.96 14.85 11.04
N ALA A 98 -1.92 14.13 11.43
CA ALA A 98 -1.35 14.21 12.78
C ALA A 98 -0.36 15.37 12.98
N PHE A 99 0.20 15.96 11.92
CA PHE A 99 1.05 17.16 12.03
C PHE A 99 0.22 18.40 12.39
N SER A 100 -0.87 18.64 11.67
CA SER A 100 -1.74 19.81 11.84
C SER A 100 -2.98 19.55 12.71
N ARG A 101 -3.24 18.30 13.10
CA ARG A 101 -4.42 17.83 13.87
C ARG A 101 -5.75 18.21 13.23
N LEU A 102 -5.87 17.87 11.95
CA LEU A 102 -7.06 18.11 11.14
C LEU A 102 -7.51 16.80 10.50
N ASP A 103 -8.82 16.54 10.47
CA ASP A 103 -9.41 15.43 9.72
C ASP A 103 -9.74 15.93 8.31
N MET A 104 -8.94 15.54 7.32
CA MET A 104 -9.20 15.85 5.91
C MET A 104 -10.39 15.02 5.45
N ARG A 105 -11.41 15.68 4.89
CA ARG A 105 -12.64 15.04 4.42
C ARG A 105 -12.92 15.36 2.97
N ILE A 106 -13.30 14.33 2.22
CA ILE A 106 -13.72 14.46 0.83
C ILE A 106 -15.13 13.89 0.74
N HIS A 107 -16.07 14.75 0.37
CA HIS A 107 -17.46 14.41 0.12
C HIS A 107 -17.68 14.22 -1.38
N VAL A 108 -18.15 13.05 -1.78
CA VAL A 108 -18.47 12.70 -3.17
C VAL A 108 -19.97 12.50 -3.27
N SER A 109 -20.66 13.39 -3.97
CA SER A 109 -22.09 13.24 -4.28
C SER A 109 -22.26 12.68 -5.69
N ILE A 110 -23.08 11.62 -5.82
CA ILE A 110 -23.17 10.81 -7.04
C ILE A 110 -24.55 10.95 -7.68
N PRO A 111 -24.66 11.51 -8.91
CA PRO A 111 -23.58 12.08 -9.73
C PRO A 111 -23.30 13.57 -9.42
N GLY A 112 -22.05 13.99 -9.55
CA GLY A 112 -21.73 15.34 -10.05
C GLY A 112 -20.91 16.31 -9.19
N THR A 113 -20.56 16.03 -7.93
CA THR A 113 -19.69 16.95 -7.15
C THR A 113 -18.73 16.25 -6.19
N VAL A 114 -17.50 16.76 -6.10
CA VAL A 114 -16.50 16.42 -5.08
C VAL A 114 -16.16 17.68 -4.28
N GLU A 115 -16.40 17.68 -2.96
CA GLU A 115 -16.01 18.77 -2.04
C GLU A 115 -14.89 18.29 -1.12
N SER A 116 -13.73 18.95 -1.16
CA SER A 116 -12.61 18.70 -0.23
C SER A 116 -12.50 19.80 0.83
N TYR A 117 -12.59 19.42 2.10
CA TYR A 117 -12.47 20.29 3.25
C TYR A 117 -11.68 19.59 4.36
N CYS A 118 -11.31 20.32 5.42
CA CYS A 118 -10.76 19.70 6.63
C CYS A 118 -11.53 20.16 7.86
N VAL A 119 -11.54 19.32 8.89
CA VAL A 119 -12.28 19.52 10.15
C VAL A 119 -11.29 19.55 11.31
N ASP A 120 -11.40 20.53 12.19
CA ASP A 120 -10.51 20.64 13.36
C ASP A 120 -11.09 19.95 14.62
N GLU A 121 -10.33 20.00 15.73
CA GLU A 121 -10.71 19.47 17.05
C GLU A 121 -12.05 20.04 17.62
N ARG A 122 -12.66 21.05 16.98
CA ARG A 122 -13.94 21.66 17.37
C ARG A 122 -15.10 21.30 16.44
N GLY A 123 -14.82 20.66 15.31
CA GLY A 123 -15.79 20.43 14.23
C GLY A 123 -15.87 21.57 13.20
N ASP A 124 -15.04 22.61 13.29
CA ASP A 124 -15.10 23.74 12.35
C ASP A 124 -14.52 23.34 10.98
N LYS A 125 -15.30 23.53 9.90
CA LYS A 125 -14.84 23.30 8.51
C LYS A 125 -13.81 24.36 8.08
N ARG A 126 -12.71 23.93 7.46
CA ARG A 126 -11.64 24.76 6.87
C ARG A 126 -11.34 24.29 5.44
N LYS A 127 -10.68 25.13 4.63
CA LYS A 127 -10.25 24.76 3.26
C LYS A 127 -9.01 23.86 3.33
N ALA A 128 -9.00 22.77 2.55
CA ALA A 128 -7.78 22.00 2.30
C ALA A 128 -6.77 22.82 1.47
N THR A 129 -5.48 22.67 1.79
CA THR A 129 -4.35 23.25 1.04
C THR A 129 -3.32 22.15 0.72
N ASP A 130 -2.43 22.42 -0.22
CA ASP A 130 -1.53 21.41 -0.77
C ASP A 130 -0.46 20.97 0.26
N GLU A 131 -0.05 21.89 1.13
CA GLU A 131 0.77 21.58 2.33
C GLU A 131 0.07 20.57 3.26
N LEU A 132 -1.26 20.70 3.46
CA LEU A 132 -2.03 19.76 4.27
C LEU A 132 -2.21 18.41 3.57
N TRP A 133 -2.27 18.37 2.22
CA TRP A 133 -2.25 17.11 1.47
C TRP A 133 -0.90 16.39 1.57
N LEU A 134 0.22 17.12 1.50
CA LEU A 134 1.56 16.56 1.70
C LEU A 134 1.72 15.92 3.10
N GLU A 135 1.27 16.62 4.14
CA GLU A 135 1.24 16.11 5.51
C GLU A 135 0.35 14.87 5.65
N THR A 136 -0.87 14.92 5.12
CA THR A 136 -1.86 13.82 5.17
C THR A 136 -1.37 12.57 4.42
N TYR A 137 -0.75 12.73 3.25
CA TYR A 137 -0.15 11.63 2.51
C TYR A 137 0.90 10.91 3.37
N LEU A 138 1.84 11.65 3.97
CA LEU A 138 2.87 11.07 4.83
C LEU A 138 2.25 10.39 6.07
N CYS A 139 1.22 10.99 6.68
CA CYS A 139 0.46 10.37 7.77
C CYS A 139 -0.23 9.06 7.34
N SER A 140 -0.85 8.99 6.15
CA SER A 140 -1.49 7.78 5.61
C SER A 140 -0.48 6.63 5.44
N VAL A 141 0.68 6.90 4.82
CA VAL A 141 1.74 5.88 4.62
C VAL A 141 2.26 5.37 5.96
N LEU A 142 2.58 6.26 6.90
CA LEU A 142 3.05 5.88 8.24
C LEU A 142 1.98 5.09 9.02
N ARG A 143 0.70 5.47 8.91
CA ARG A 143 -0.40 4.76 9.55
C ARG A 143 -0.57 3.35 8.96
N ALA A 144 -0.46 3.19 7.65
CA ALA A 144 -0.48 1.86 7.02
C ALA A 144 0.65 0.95 7.55
N TYR A 145 1.88 1.45 7.67
CA TYR A 145 2.99 0.68 8.29
C TYR A 145 2.81 0.40 9.80
N SER A 146 2.01 1.20 10.50
CA SER A 146 1.70 1.08 11.92
C SER A 146 0.53 0.13 12.23
N TYR A 147 -0.49 0.06 11.37
CA TYR A 147 -1.69 -0.78 11.52
C TYR A 147 -1.70 -2.05 10.63
N ALA A 148 -0.65 -2.26 9.84
CA ALA A 148 -0.36 -3.54 9.20
C ALA A 148 -0.07 -4.64 10.24
N ASP A 149 -0.49 -5.87 9.92
CA ASP A 149 -0.36 -7.03 10.82
C ASP A 149 1.01 -7.70 10.69
N ASP A 150 1.49 -8.29 11.78
CA ASP A 150 2.80 -8.98 11.90
C ASP A 150 2.75 -10.46 11.49
N GLY A 151 1.58 -10.94 11.03
CA GLY A 151 1.32 -12.36 10.76
C GLY A 151 0.70 -13.09 11.95
N SER A 152 0.64 -12.49 13.14
CA SER A 152 -0.03 -13.10 14.31
C SER A 152 -1.56 -13.04 14.21
N GLY A 153 -2.09 -12.07 13.45
CA GLY A 153 -3.52 -11.75 13.39
C GLY A 153 -4.05 -10.95 14.59
N GLU A 154 -3.21 -10.57 15.56
CA GLU A 154 -3.65 -9.76 16.70
C GLU A 154 -4.06 -8.34 16.28
N THR A 155 -3.44 -7.76 15.25
CA THR A 155 -3.79 -6.40 14.78
C THR A 155 -5.05 -6.43 13.92
N ILE A 156 -5.27 -7.50 13.16
CA ILE A 156 -6.52 -7.73 12.43
C ILE A 156 -7.71 -7.92 13.40
N ARG A 157 -7.55 -8.65 14.50
CA ARG A 157 -8.63 -8.90 15.48
C ARG A 157 -9.04 -7.68 16.31
N LYS A 158 -8.21 -6.63 16.42
CA LYS A 158 -8.49 -5.43 17.25
C LYS A 158 -9.55 -4.49 16.66
N ILE A 159 -9.64 -4.37 15.34
CA ILE A 159 -10.51 -3.41 14.67
C ILE A 159 -11.24 -4.16 13.53
N MET A 160 -12.56 -4.26 13.67
CA MET A 160 -13.43 -4.87 12.67
C MET A 160 -13.48 -4.03 11.38
N GLY A 161 -13.64 -4.69 10.24
CA GLY A 161 -13.94 -4.02 8.97
C GLY A 161 -12.82 -3.14 8.39
N VAL A 162 -11.55 -3.37 8.73
CA VAL A 162 -10.40 -2.62 8.17
C VAL A 162 -9.85 -3.29 6.90
N ARG A 163 -9.89 -2.61 5.76
CA ARG A 163 -9.14 -2.95 4.53
C ARG A 163 -7.71 -2.40 4.64
N ARG A 164 -6.68 -3.19 4.31
CA ARG A 164 -5.26 -2.79 4.41
C ARG A 164 -4.53 -3.00 3.09
N PHE A 165 -4.24 -1.91 2.40
CA PHE A 165 -3.50 -1.87 1.13
C PHE A 165 -2.01 -1.63 1.38
N ASN A 166 -1.17 -1.94 0.39
CA ASN A 166 0.23 -1.53 0.41
C ASN A 166 0.35 -0.07 -0.10
N PRO A 167 0.81 0.89 0.71
CA PRO A 167 0.93 2.29 0.28
C PRO A 167 2.08 2.55 -0.72
N VAL A 168 3.04 1.64 -0.85
CA VAL A 168 4.23 1.81 -1.71
C VAL A 168 4.46 0.54 -2.53
N THR A 169 3.90 0.53 -3.73
CA THR A 169 3.87 -0.63 -4.64
C THR A 169 4.95 -0.60 -5.73
N ASN A 170 5.52 0.57 -6.02
CA ASN A 170 6.44 0.77 -7.13
C ASN A 170 7.53 1.82 -6.80
N THR A 171 8.48 2.03 -7.70
CA THR A 171 9.60 2.97 -7.48
C THR A 171 9.22 4.45 -7.57
N GLU A 172 8.05 4.79 -8.11
CA GLU A 172 7.56 6.17 -8.16
C GLU A 172 6.90 6.57 -6.83
N THR A 173 6.03 5.71 -6.30
CA THR A 173 5.46 5.84 -4.95
C THR A 173 6.55 5.80 -3.87
N GLU A 174 7.64 5.04 -4.06
CA GLU A 174 8.86 5.16 -3.24
C GLU A 174 9.43 6.59 -3.31
N HIS A 175 9.65 7.13 -4.51
CA HIS A 175 10.23 8.46 -4.67
C HIS A 175 9.33 9.55 -4.06
N ARG A 176 8.01 9.46 -4.24
CA ARG A 176 7.01 10.35 -3.65
C ARG A 176 7.05 10.29 -2.12
N PHE A 177 6.99 9.09 -1.53
CA PHE A 177 7.10 8.88 -0.08
C PHE A 177 8.41 9.42 0.51
N LEU A 178 9.55 9.08 -0.08
CA LEU A 178 10.85 9.54 0.41
C LEU A 178 11.03 11.06 0.26
N HIS A 179 10.43 11.68 -0.77
CA HIS A 179 10.45 13.13 -0.95
C HIS A 179 9.57 13.86 0.07
N SER A 180 8.34 13.40 0.34
CA SER A 180 7.50 13.93 1.42
C SER A 180 8.16 13.78 2.78
N ALA A 181 8.83 12.64 3.03
CA ALA A 181 9.61 12.40 4.23
C ALA A 181 10.84 13.31 4.35
N GLU A 182 11.52 13.65 3.24
CA GLU A 182 12.64 14.59 3.21
C GLU A 182 12.20 16.01 3.60
N GLN A 183 11.06 16.49 3.07
CA GLN A 183 10.53 17.82 3.37
C GLN A 183 10.05 17.94 4.83
N LEU A 184 9.32 16.93 5.34
CA LEU A 184 8.68 16.99 6.66
C LEU A 184 9.56 16.42 7.80
N PHE A 185 10.79 15.98 7.51
CA PHE A 185 11.66 15.27 8.46
C PHE A 185 11.80 15.98 9.81
N PHE A 186 12.18 17.26 9.80
CA PHE A 186 12.42 18.06 11.01
C PHE A 186 11.14 18.48 11.75
N ARG A 187 9.96 18.14 11.23
CA ARG A 187 8.68 18.21 11.93
C ARG A 187 8.22 16.84 12.46
N GLY A 188 8.91 15.75 12.14
CA GLY A 188 8.51 14.38 12.47
C GLY A 188 8.29 14.11 13.97
N TYR A 189 8.94 14.88 14.86
CA TYR A 189 8.72 14.82 16.31
C TYR A 189 7.27 15.18 16.71
N GLN A 190 6.54 15.94 15.87
CA GLN A 190 5.14 16.35 16.10
C GLN A 190 4.17 15.17 16.06
N LEU A 191 4.54 14.07 15.40
CA LEU A 191 3.73 12.87 15.23
C LEU A 191 3.67 11.97 16.47
N GLY A 192 4.54 12.19 17.47
CA GLY A 192 4.75 11.28 18.59
C GLY A 192 5.81 10.21 18.33
N SER A 193 5.96 9.30 19.29
CA SER A 193 6.97 8.24 19.31
C SER A 193 6.44 6.98 19.96
N ASP A 194 7.00 5.82 19.59
CA ASP A 194 6.67 4.53 20.21
C ASP A 194 6.81 4.59 21.74
N SER A 195 5.89 3.92 22.46
CA SER A 195 5.72 3.97 23.93
C SER A 195 6.83 3.33 24.78
N VAL A 196 8.04 3.26 24.24
CA VAL A 196 9.32 2.94 24.90
C VAL A 196 10.30 4.13 24.90
N VAL A 197 9.99 5.19 24.16
CA VAL A 197 10.67 6.50 24.16
C VAL A 197 9.84 7.46 25.01
N GLN A 198 10.47 8.25 25.87
CA GLN A 198 9.76 9.22 26.73
C GLN A 198 9.45 10.51 25.98
N VAL A 199 10.43 11.05 25.25
CA VAL A 199 10.33 12.33 24.54
C VAL A 199 10.62 12.13 23.06
N PRO A 200 9.66 12.44 22.15
CA PRO A 200 9.92 12.41 20.72
C PRO A 200 11.06 13.36 20.34
N THR A 201 12.03 12.87 19.58
CA THR A 201 13.15 13.68 19.04
C THR A 201 13.14 13.65 17.51
N ASN A 202 14.02 14.42 16.86
CA ASN A 202 14.19 14.37 15.40
C ASN A 202 14.56 12.97 14.88
N VAL A 203 15.24 12.16 15.70
CA VAL A 203 15.70 10.80 15.35
C VAL A 203 14.83 9.68 15.95
N SER A 204 14.05 9.97 16.99
CA SER A 204 13.19 9.02 17.71
C SER A 204 11.73 9.45 17.67
N ASN A 205 11.04 9.16 16.56
CA ASN A 205 9.62 9.48 16.34
C ASN A 205 8.98 8.48 15.36
N HIS A 206 7.66 8.50 15.19
CA HIS A 206 6.99 7.54 14.30
C HIS A 206 7.38 7.66 12.81
N LEU A 207 7.81 8.84 12.32
CA LEU A 207 8.34 8.99 10.95
C LEU A 207 9.67 8.23 10.80
N THR A 208 10.59 8.37 11.75
CA THR A 208 11.89 7.66 11.68
C THR A 208 11.73 6.15 11.85
N VAL A 209 10.84 5.70 12.74
CA VAL A 209 10.46 4.28 12.88
C VAL A 209 9.83 3.75 11.59
N GLY A 210 8.91 4.50 10.97
CA GLY A 210 8.28 4.14 9.71
C GLY A 210 9.27 4.05 8.54
N LEU A 211 10.19 5.00 8.42
CA LEU A 211 11.27 4.98 7.42
C LEU A 211 12.22 3.79 7.62
N LEU A 212 12.66 3.52 8.84
CA LEU A 212 13.50 2.36 9.12
C LEU A 212 12.77 1.04 8.80
N LYS A 213 11.50 0.90 9.19
CA LYS A 213 10.67 -0.27 8.88
C LYS A 213 10.43 -0.42 7.36
N TYR A 214 10.22 0.68 6.62
CA TYR A 214 10.12 0.68 5.16
C TYR A 214 11.41 0.11 4.53
N LEU A 215 12.57 0.60 4.96
CA LEU A 215 13.88 0.16 4.45
C LEU A 215 14.19 -1.30 4.84
N GLU A 216 13.88 -1.71 6.07
CA GLU A 216 14.04 -3.09 6.55
C GLU A 216 13.12 -4.09 5.81
N THR A 217 11.95 -3.64 5.36
CA THR A 217 11.00 -4.44 4.60
C THR A 217 11.44 -4.58 3.15
N THR A 218 11.69 -3.46 2.48
CA THR A 218 11.93 -3.41 1.02
C THR A 218 13.38 -3.73 0.62
N GLY A 219 14.35 -3.57 1.55
CA GLY A 219 15.77 -3.73 1.26
C GLY A 219 16.38 -2.53 0.50
N ARG A 220 15.67 -1.40 0.40
CA ARG A 220 16.07 -0.20 -0.37
C ARG A 220 17.13 0.66 0.34
N TYR A 221 18.13 0.03 0.94
CA TYR A 221 19.13 0.68 1.79
C TYR A 221 19.88 1.81 1.08
N ALA A 222 20.15 1.70 -0.23
CA ALA A 222 20.76 2.77 -1.02
C ALA A 222 19.89 4.04 -1.10
N SER A 223 18.56 3.89 -1.24
CA SER A 223 17.61 5.03 -1.17
C SER A 223 17.67 5.70 0.20
N GLY A 224 17.66 4.88 1.28
CA GLY A 224 17.75 5.36 2.66
C GLY A 224 19.07 6.04 3.01
N ILE A 225 20.21 5.52 2.52
CA ILE A 225 21.53 6.13 2.70
C ILE A 225 21.58 7.51 2.03
N ASN A 226 21.07 7.62 0.79
CA ASN A 226 21.02 8.91 0.09
C ASN A 226 20.11 9.92 0.82
N LEU A 227 18.95 9.50 1.34
CA LEU A 227 18.06 10.35 2.13
C LEU A 227 18.73 10.83 3.43
N PHE A 228 19.32 9.91 4.22
CA PHE A 228 19.91 10.28 5.50
C PHE A 228 21.23 11.04 5.38
N GLU A 229 22.04 10.82 4.34
CA GLU A 229 23.26 11.63 4.10
C GLU A 229 22.91 13.06 3.67
N LYS A 230 21.82 13.28 2.91
CA LYS A 230 21.27 14.64 2.69
C LYS A 230 20.86 15.29 4.02
N LEU A 231 20.01 14.62 4.81
CA LEU A 231 19.46 15.17 6.06
C LEU A 231 20.54 15.41 7.12
N ARG A 232 21.61 14.59 7.12
CA ARG A 232 22.79 14.74 7.98
C ARG A 232 23.56 16.04 7.74
N SER A 233 23.44 16.66 6.56
CA SER A 233 24.00 18.00 6.31
C SER A 233 23.28 19.12 7.09
N GLN A 234 22.06 18.86 7.58
CA GLN A 234 21.26 19.80 8.36
C GLN A 234 21.28 19.49 9.86
N SER A 235 21.34 18.21 10.27
CA SER A 235 21.57 17.82 11.68
C SER A 235 22.48 16.60 11.80
N VAL A 236 23.52 16.73 12.63
CA VAL A 236 24.49 15.67 12.93
C VAL A 236 23.83 14.45 13.61
N GLU A 237 22.74 14.66 14.36
CA GLU A 237 21.95 13.61 15.04
C GLU A 237 21.54 12.47 14.08
N VAL A 238 21.19 12.83 12.84
CA VAL A 238 20.74 11.92 11.77
C VAL A 238 21.81 10.88 11.39
N SER A 239 23.08 11.11 11.75
CA SER A 239 24.17 10.13 11.63
C SER A 239 23.85 8.80 12.34
N SER A 240 23.01 8.81 13.39
CA SER A 240 22.51 7.61 14.05
C SER A 240 21.62 6.76 13.13
N LEU A 241 20.65 7.37 12.43
CA LEU A 241 19.76 6.72 11.48
C LEU A 241 20.52 6.22 10.24
N LEU A 242 21.41 7.06 9.70
CA LEU A 242 22.30 6.69 8.60
C LEU A 242 23.12 5.44 8.93
N ALA A 243 23.71 5.39 10.12
CA ALA A 243 24.49 4.23 10.57
C ALA A 243 23.62 2.97 10.75
N LYS A 244 22.38 3.09 11.25
CA LYS A 244 21.42 1.97 11.30
C LYS A 244 21.17 1.41 9.90
N VAL A 245 20.85 2.25 8.92
CA VAL A 245 20.65 1.80 7.52
C VAL A 245 21.91 1.20 6.92
N GLN A 246 23.09 1.76 7.20
CA GLN A 246 24.38 1.19 6.77
C GLN A 246 24.62 -0.20 7.40
N PHE A 247 24.27 -0.42 8.67
CA PHE A 247 24.34 -1.75 9.28
C PHE A 247 23.34 -2.75 8.66
N MET A 248 22.10 -2.32 8.37
CA MET A 248 21.07 -3.13 7.71
C MET A 248 21.48 -3.51 6.27
N GLY A 249 22.19 -2.61 5.58
CA GLY A 249 22.80 -2.83 4.27
C GLY A 249 24.12 -3.62 4.28
N ASN A 250 24.58 -4.12 5.44
CA ASN A 250 25.88 -4.78 5.65
C ASN A 250 27.14 -3.89 5.42
N GLU A 251 26.99 -2.57 5.30
CA GLU A 251 28.09 -1.59 5.16
C GLU A 251 28.71 -1.24 6.53
N GLU A 252 29.05 -2.25 7.34
CA GLU A 252 29.43 -2.08 8.75
C GLU A 252 30.61 -1.13 8.97
N VAL A 253 31.58 -1.15 8.05
CA VAL A 253 32.76 -0.28 8.10
C VAL A 253 32.41 1.17 7.78
N ALA A 254 31.36 1.42 7.00
CA ALA A 254 30.82 2.78 6.81
C ALA A 254 30.07 3.23 8.08
N GLY A 255 29.13 2.43 8.59
CA GLY A 255 28.35 2.75 9.79
C GLY A 255 29.21 3.09 11.01
N VAL A 256 30.28 2.32 11.27
CA VAL A 256 31.23 2.63 12.37
C VAL A 256 32.01 3.93 12.13
N ARG A 257 32.38 4.26 10.89
CA ARG A 257 33.04 5.55 10.56
C ARG A 257 32.09 6.72 10.71
N THR A 258 30.85 6.59 10.24
CA THR A 258 29.77 7.58 10.37
C THR A 258 29.56 7.95 11.85
N LEU A 259 29.39 6.94 12.71
CA LEU A 259 29.23 7.14 14.16
C LEU A 259 30.49 7.70 14.81
N HIS A 260 31.70 7.29 14.39
CA HIS A 260 32.93 7.84 14.94
C HIS A 260 33.11 9.34 14.62
N HIS A 261 32.79 9.76 13.40
CA HIS A 261 32.83 11.17 13.00
C HIS A 261 31.83 11.99 13.82
N ALA A 262 30.56 11.56 13.85
CA ALA A 262 29.50 12.27 14.55
C ALA A 262 29.72 12.34 16.08
N LEU A 263 30.21 11.27 16.72
CA LEU A 263 30.60 11.26 18.14
C LEU A 263 31.92 12.00 18.44
N THR A 264 32.65 12.46 17.42
CA THR A 264 33.78 13.40 17.60
C THR A 264 33.26 14.85 17.69
N GLU A 265 32.13 15.15 17.05
CA GLU A 265 31.44 16.45 17.11
C GLU A 265 30.49 16.56 18.31
N ILE A 266 29.72 15.50 18.59
CA ILE A 266 28.74 15.42 19.70
C ILE A 266 29.05 14.19 20.57
N PRO A 267 30.02 14.26 21.51
CA PRO A 267 30.51 13.07 22.22
C PRO A 267 29.55 12.44 23.24
N MET A 268 28.38 13.02 23.48
CA MET A 268 27.39 12.56 24.47
C MET A 268 25.98 12.44 23.87
N ASP A 269 25.85 12.26 22.55
CA ASP A 269 24.55 11.86 21.99
C ASP A 269 24.21 10.41 22.39
N TYR A 270 23.06 10.24 23.05
CA TYR A 270 22.65 8.93 23.57
C TYR A 270 22.23 7.97 22.45
N VAL A 271 21.67 8.45 21.34
CA VAL A 271 21.14 7.60 20.26
C VAL A 271 22.27 6.96 19.45
N MET A 272 23.33 7.71 19.16
CA MET A 272 24.55 7.20 18.55
C MET A 272 25.30 6.22 19.46
N LEU A 273 25.42 6.52 20.75
CA LEU A 273 26.06 5.63 21.74
C LEU A 273 25.27 4.32 21.94
N ASP A 274 23.94 4.42 21.99
CA ASP A 274 23.02 3.28 22.05
C ASP A 274 23.13 2.40 20.79
N THR A 275 23.18 3.01 19.61
CA THR A 275 23.38 2.34 18.32
C THR A 275 24.74 1.62 18.26
N GLN A 276 25.80 2.21 18.83
CA GLN A 276 27.10 1.53 18.97
C GLN A 276 27.02 0.34 19.93
N ALA A 277 26.34 0.48 21.08
CA ALA A 277 26.18 -0.61 22.04
C ALA A 277 25.39 -1.79 21.46
N GLU A 278 24.32 -1.51 20.69
CA GLU A 278 23.51 -2.49 19.97
C GLU A 278 24.32 -3.28 18.94
N PHE A 279 25.07 -2.58 18.07
CA PHE A 279 25.95 -3.20 17.08
C PHE A 279 27.01 -4.10 17.74
N LEU A 280 27.67 -3.61 18.79
CA LEU A 280 28.68 -4.37 19.53
C LEU A 280 28.09 -5.58 20.26
N LEU A 281 26.88 -5.48 20.81
CA LEU A 281 26.15 -6.58 21.46
C LEU A 281 25.76 -7.67 20.46
N HIS A 282 25.25 -7.29 19.28
CA HIS A 282 24.97 -8.25 18.20
C HIS A 282 26.25 -8.95 17.73
N LYS A 283 27.35 -8.19 17.54
CA LYS A 283 28.66 -8.74 17.19
C LYS A 283 29.30 -9.58 18.30
N ALA A 284 28.92 -9.40 19.57
CA ALA A 284 29.33 -10.27 20.66
C ALA A 284 28.58 -11.61 20.63
N LYS A 285 27.27 -11.61 20.34
CA LYS A 285 26.46 -12.83 20.18
C LYS A 285 26.98 -13.71 19.02
N THR A 286 27.52 -13.11 17.96
CA THR A 286 28.11 -13.81 16.79
C THR A 286 29.64 -13.94 16.83
N ALA A 287 30.29 -13.83 17.99
CA ALA A 287 31.76 -13.90 18.08
C ALA A 287 32.31 -15.34 18.02
N PRO A 288 33.32 -15.66 17.19
CA PRO A 288 33.82 -17.02 17.00
C PRO A 288 34.74 -17.53 18.14
N THR A 289 35.21 -16.63 19.01
CA THR A 289 36.06 -16.98 20.17
C THR A 289 35.57 -16.26 21.43
N ARG A 290 35.75 -16.91 22.58
CA ARG A 290 35.37 -16.34 23.89
C ARG A 290 36.06 -15.01 24.18
N GLU A 291 37.33 -14.88 23.83
CA GLU A 291 38.12 -13.67 24.03
C GLU A 291 37.52 -12.47 23.26
N LEU A 292 37.16 -12.66 21.98
CA LEU A 292 36.47 -11.65 21.19
C LEU A 292 35.04 -11.36 21.69
N LYS A 293 34.31 -12.34 22.25
CA LYS A 293 33.03 -12.11 22.94
C LYS A 293 33.25 -11.14 24.12
N GLU A 294 34.19 -11.46 25.01
CA GLU A 294 34.46 -10.65 26.20
C GLU A 294 34.99 -9.25 25.87
N GLU A 295 35.84 -9.11 24.84
CA GLU A 295 36.31 -7.80 24.37
C GLU A 295 35.15 -6.95 23.83
N ARG A 296 34.33 -7.50 22.92
CA ARG A 296 33.18 -6.79 22.35
C ARG A 296 32.16 -6.37 23.41
N LEU A 297 31.92 -7.22 24.42
CA LEU A 297 31.05 -6.87 25.55
C LEU A 297 31.65 -5.77 26.44
N ARG A 298 32.96 -5.78 26.72
CA ARG A 298 33.64 -4.68 27.44
C ARG A 298 33.61 -3.36 26.66
N MET A 299 33.54 -3.40 25.33
CA MET A 299 33.29 -2.21 24.50
C MET A 299 31.82 -1.77 24.56
N ALA A 300 30.88 -2.70 24.36
CA ALA A 300 29.44 -2.42 24.42
C ALA A 300 29.03 -1.80 25.77
N LEU A 301 29.58 -2.31 26.88
CA LEU A 301 29.34 -1.80 28.22
C LEU A 301 29.74 -0.33 28.35
N LYS A 302 30.90 0.08 27.82
CA LYS A 302 31.37 1.48 27.85
C LYS A 302 30.54 2.41 26.97
N CYS A 303 29.90 1.90 25.92
CA CYS A 303 28.98 2.67 25.09
C CYS A 303 27.63 2.83 25.80
N ALA A 304 27.07 1.74 26.34
CA ALA A 304 25.80 1.74 27.05
C ALA A 304 25.84 2.57 28.35
N ASP A 305 26.90 2.43 29.16
CA ASP A 305 27.12 3.24 30.37
C ASP A 305 27.10 4.75 30.06
N ARG A 306 27.82 5.18 29.01
CA ARG A 306 27.80 6.57 28.54
C ARG A 306 26.45 7.00 27.97
N ALA A 307 25.71 6.12 27.30
CA ALA A 307 24.36 6.41 26.82
C ALA A 307 23.38 6.64 27.99
N THR A 308 23.46 5.82 29.04
CA THR A 308 22.67 5.97 30.27
C THR A 308 23.04 7.23 31.05
N ILE A 309 24.32 7.62 31.07
CA ILE A 309 24.76 8.91 31.65
C ILE A 309 24.27 10.11 30.83
N ALA A 310 24.19 9.98 29.50
CA ALA A 310 23.70 11.02 28.60
C ALA A 310 22.16 11.22 28.68
N ALA A 311 21.41 10.12 28.70
CA ALA A 311 19.95 10.12 28.80
C ALA A 311 19.47 9.15 29.91
N PRO A 312 19.56 9.57 31.19
CA PRO A 312 19.16 8.73 32.33
C PRO A 312 17.63 8.64 32.51
N SER A 313 16.85 9.47 31.82
CA SER A 313 15.39 9.43 31.83
C SER A 313 14.78 8.46 30.82
N GLU A 314 15.52 8.06 29.78
CA GLU A 314 15.03 7.21 28.69
C GLU A 314 15.14 5.72 29.03
N PHE A 315 14.07 4.94 28.82
CA PHE A 315 14.06 3.51 29.14
C PHE A 315 15.07 2.71 28.30
N GLY A 316 15.26 3.09 27.03
CA GLY A 316 16.09 2.36 26.08
C GLY A 316 17.55 2.21 26.51
N THR A 317 18.15 3.24 27.10
CA THR A 317 19.57 3.24 27.51
C THR A 317 19.81 2.26 28.68
N TRP A 318 18.97 2.31 29.72
CA TRP A 318 18.98 1.36 30.83
C TRP A 318 18.69 -0.07 30.37
N ALA A 319 17.72 -0.27 29.48
CA ALA A 319 17.40 -1.59 28.93
C ALA A 319 18.57 -2.18 28.11
N ARG A 320 19.24 -1.37 27.29
CA ARG A 320 20.44 -1.76 26.53
C ARG A 320 21.60 -2.11 27.48
N LEU A 321 21.81 -1.32 28.53
CA LEU A 321 22.82 -1.58 29.56
C LEU A 321 22.54 -2.90 30.31
N ALA A 322 21.29 -3.16 30.72
CA ALA A 322 20.89 -4.42 31.34
C ALA A 322 21.15 -5.63 30.41
N GLN A 323 20.79 -5.51 29.12
CA GLN A 323 21.07 -6.56 28.12
C GLN A 323 22.57 -6.85 27.95
N VAL A 324 23.44 -5.85 28.06
CA VAL A 324 24.90 -6.06 28.03
C VAL A 324 25.37 -6.83 29.27
N TYR A 325 24.91 -6.48 30.47
CA TYR A 325 25.23 -7.26 31.69
C TYR A 325 24.71 -8.71 31.62
N VAL A 326 23.49 -8.92 31.10
CA VAL A 326 22.90 -10.26 30.84
C VAL A 326 23.68 -11.07 29.79
N ALA A 327 24.38 -10.42 28.86
CA ALA A 327 25.28 -11.06 27.90
C ALA A 327 26.70 -11.30 28.45
N MET A 328 27.10 -10.53 29.47
CA MET A 328 28.34 -10.69 30.25
C MET A 328 28.22 -11.71 31.39
N GLU A 329 27.03 -12.25 31.64
CA GLU A 329 26.74 -13.20 32.73
C GLU A 329 26.92 -12.58 34.14
N ASP A 330 26.75 -11.26 34.24
CA ASP A 330 26.80 -10.46 35.48
C ASP A 330 25.38 -10.13 35.96
N TRP A 331 24.81 -11.06 36.73
CA TRP A 331 23.39 -11.04 37.11
C TRP A 331 23.04 -10.02 38.19
N GLU A 332 24.00 -9.69 39.07
CA GLU A 332 23.80 -8.72 40.16
C GLU A 332 23.71 -7.29 39.61
N ASN A 333 24.62 -6.92 38.70
CA ASN A 333 24.53 -5.63 38.03
C ASN A 333 23.36 -5.60 37.03
N ALA A 334 23.10 -6.67 36.27
CA ALA A 334 21.93 -6.74 35.39
C ALA A 334 20.61 -6.46 36.13
N LEU A 335 20.40 -7.08 37.29
CA LEU A 335 19.18 -6.90 38.08
C LEU A 335 19.12 -5.50 38.74
N THR A 336 20.27 -4.98 39.19
CA THR A 336 20.39 -3.63 39.75
C THR A 336 20.06 -2.54 38.73
N ILE A 337 20.56 -2.68 37.50
CA ILE A 337 20.26 -1.79 36.37
C ILE A 337 18.79 -1.92 35.96
N LEU A 338 18.24 -3.15 35.90
CA LEU A 338 16.83 -3.37 35.57
C LEU A 338 15.88 -2.69 36.57
N ASN A 339 16.18 -2.75 37.87
CA ASN A 339 15.43 -2.03 38.92
C ASN A 339 15.60 -0.50 38.85
N SER A 340 16.61 -0.01 38.13
CA SER A 340 16.88 1.41 37.92
C SER A 340 16.27 1.95 36.61
N CYS A 341 15.63 1.09 35.78
CA CYS A 341 14.97 1.50 34.54
C CYS A 341 13.77 2.44 34.81
N PRO A 342 13.68 3.59 34.13
CA PRO A 342 12.49 4.44 34.18
C PRO A 342 11.34 3.77 33.41
N MET A 343 10.19 3.56 34.08
CA MET A 343 9.06 2.81 33.51
C MET A 343 7.91 3.72 33.10
N PHE A 344 7.64 3.79 31.80
CA PHE A 344 6.54 4.58 31.23
C PHE A 344 5.25 3.77 31.17
N SER A 345 4.11 4.44 31.38
CA SER A 345 2.79 3.91 31.05
C SER A 345 2.68 3.73 29.54
N TYR A 346 2.55 2.49 29.08
CA TYR A 346 2.31 2.19 27.68
C TYR A 346 1.00 2.84 27.21
N GLN A 347 1.06 3.56 26.09
CA GLN A 347 -0.10 4.09 25.37
C GLN A 347 -0.47 3.10 24.26
N ASP A 348 -1.76 2.79 24.11
CA ASP A 348 -2.26 2.02 22.96
C ASP A 348 -2.55 2.97 21.80
N LYS A 349 -2.26 2.50 20.58
CA LYS A 349 -2.51 3.24 19.33
C LYS A 349 -3.96 3.68 19.21
N ASP A 350 -4.18 4.87 18.66
CA ASP A 350 -5.50 5.46 18.44
C ASP A 350 -6.47 4.46 17.76
N THR A 351 -7.41 3.88 18.51
CA THR A 351 -8.45 3.00 17.96
C THR A 351 -9.71 3.80 17.63
N PRO A 352 -10.40 3.52 16.51
CA PRO A 352 -11.64 4.21 16.19
C PRO A 352 -12.72 3.86 17.23
N ILE A 353 -13.25 4.89 17.87
CA ILE A 353 -14.40 4.78 18.79
C ILE A 353 -15.65 5.02 17.94
N MET A 354 -16.47 3.98 17.77
CA MET A 354 -17.66 4.00 16.91
C MET A 354 -18.90 3.49 17.67
N PRO A 355 -20.12 3.91 17.29
CA PRO A 355 -21.37 3.31 17.77
C PRO A 355 -21.46 1.80 17.45
N GLU A 356 -22.26 1.06 18.22
CA GLU A 356 -22.51 -0.36 17.94
C GLU A 356 -23.24 -0.52 16.59
N PRO A 357 -22.67 -1.21 15.60
CA PRO A 357 -23.26 -1.31 14.27
C PRO A 357 -24.51 -2.20 14.28
N ARG A 358 -25.57 -1.70 13.66
CA ARG A 358 -26.88 -2.35 13.48
C ARG A 358 -26.77 -3.74 12.86
N GLU A 359 -25.89 -3.87 11.86
CA GLU A 359 -25.66 -5.10 11.10
C GLU A 359 -24.21 -5.10 10.63
N VAL A 360 -23.57 -6.27 10.68
CA VAL A 360 -22.15 -6.47 10.35
C VAL A 360 -22.04 -7.49 9.23
N GLN A 361 -21.67 -7.05 8.04
CA GLN A 361 -21.47 -7.91 6.87
C GLN A 361 -19.97 -8.04 6.57
N LEU A 362 -19.43 -9.25 6.72
CA LEU A 362 -18.03 -9.58 6.44
C LEU A 362 -17.97 -10.59 5.28
N PRO A 363 -18.19 -10.15 4.03
CA PRO A 363 -18.19 -11.03 2.87
C PRO A 363 -16.81 -11.67 2.64
N THR A 364 -16.81 -12.87 2.08
CA THR A 364 -15.61 -13.64 1.75
C THR A 364 -15.50 -13.82 0.24
N LEU A 365 -14.27 -13.78 -0.30
CA LEU A 365 -14.04 -14.07 -1.70
C LEU A 365 -13.94 -15.58 -1.91
N ALA A 366 -14.86 -16.14 -2.70
CA ALA A 366 -14.88 -17.58 -2.99
C ALA A 366 -13.58 -18.06 -3.65
N GLU A 367 -12.94 -17.19 -4.44
CA GLU A 367 -11.69 -17.44 -5.16
C GLU A 367 -10.47 -17.60 -4.24
N THR A 368 -10.50 -17.06 -3.02
CA THR A 368 -9.41 -17.17 -2.03
C THR A 368 -9.79 -17.96 -0.79
N ARG A 369 -10.88 -18.73 -0.86
CA ARG A 369 -11.30 -19.64 0.21
C ARG A 369 -10.32 -20.81 0.31
N LEU A 370 -9.88 -21.11 1.54
CA LEU A 370 -9.13 -22.33 1.85
C LEU A 370 -9.89 -23.12 2.90
N ASP A 371 -10.31 -24.35 2.62
CA ASP A 371 -11.09 -25.12 3.60
C ASP A 371 -10.31 -25.40 4.91
N GLU A 372 -8.97 -25.44 4.89
CA GLU A 372 -8.15 -25.49 6.11
C GLU A 372 -8.33 -24.26 7.03
N ILE A 373 -8.72 -23.11 6.47
CA ILE A 373 -8.85 -21.81 7.14
C ILE A 373 -10.32 -21.45 7.38
N ASP A 374 -11.18 -21.71 6.40
CA ASP A 374 -12.60 -21.36 6.37
C ASP A 374 -13.51 -22.44 6.95
N SER A 375 -13.01 -23.65 7.25
CA SER A 375 -13.78 -24.60 8.05
C SER A 375 -13.83 -24.16 9.51
N GLU A 376 -14.90 -23.46 9.88
CA GLU A 376 -15.34 -23.50 11.28
C GLU A 376 -15.91 -24.90 11.57
N PRO A 377 -15.35 -25.67 12.51
CA PRO A 377 -15.97 -26.92 12.96
C PRO A 377 -17.24 -26.59 13.76
N GLU A 378 -18.39 -26.61 13.09
CA GLU A 378 -19.70 -26.19 13.58
C GLU A 378 -19.98 -26.58 15.05
N GLY A 379 -20.02 -25.58 15.93
CA GLY A 379 -20.84 -25.57 17.15
C GLY A 379 -20.65 -26.69 18.19
N ARG A 380 -19.63 -27.57 18.08
CA ARG A 380 -19.46 -28.71 18.99
C ARG A 380 -18.65 -28.44 20.24
N PHE A 381 -17.80 -27.43 20.21
CA PHE A 381 -17.11 -26.93 21.40
C PHE A 381 -17.09 -25.40 21.39
N SER A 382 -17.94 -24.80 22.23
CA SER A 382 -17.53 -23.62 22.98
C SER A 382 -16.50 -24.10 24.00
N ASP A 383 -15.26 -24.35 23.55
CA ASP A 383 -14.20 -24.92 24.37
C ASP A 383 -14.00 -24.05 25.63
N GLN A 384 -14.27 -24.64 26.80
CA GLN A 384 -14.06 -23.97 28.07
C GLN A 384 -12.56 -23.96 28.38
N VAL A 385 -11.86 -22.98 27.81
CA VAL A 385 -10.46 -22.67 28.12
C VAL A 385 -10.32 -22.47 29.63
N ASP A 386 -9.32 -23.12 30.23
CA ASP A 386 -9.03 -22.99 31.66
C ASP A 386 -8.88 -21.50 32.06
N PRO A 387 -9.68 -20.99 33.01
CA PRO A 387 -9.58 -19.60 33.46
C PRO A 387 -8.18 -19.21 33.96
N ASN A 388 -7.38 -20.16 34.44
CA ASN A 388 -5.99 -19.92 34.85
C ASN A 388 -5.07 -19.63 33.65
N LEU A 389 -5.40 -20.14 32.45
CA LEU A 389 -4.66 -19.88 31.20
C LEU A 389 -5.09 -18.54 30.57
N LEU A 390 -6.37 -18.19 30.66
CA LEU A 390 -6.86 -16.86 30.26
C LEU A 390 -6.36 -15.74 31.20
N GLY A 391 -6.19 -16.04 32.49
CA GLY A 391 -5.75 -15.09 33.52
C GLY A 391 -4.26 -14.76 33.54
N LEU A 392 -3.44 -15.29 32.61
CA LEU A 392 -1.98 -15.10 32.59
C LEU A 392 -1.59 -13.65 32.31
N ARG A 393 -1.30 -12.89 33.38
CA ARG A 393 -0.96 -11.46 33.35
C ARG A 393 0.23 -11.13 32.43
N ALA A 394 1.18 -12.05 32.27
CA ALA A 394 2.33 -11.88 31.37
C ALA A 394 1.91 -11.67 29.89
N ALA A 395 0.73 -12.15 29.49
CA ALA A 395 0.23 -12.00 28.13
C ALA A 395 -0.27 -10.59 27.80
N SER A 396 -0.62 -9.77 28.79
CA SER A 396 -1.12 -8.39 28.58
C SER A 396 -0.05 -7.31 28.70
N TYR A 397 1.20 -7.64 29.05
CA TYR A 397 2.29 -6.66 29.09
C TYR A 397 2.65 -6.13 27.70
N LYS A 398 2.80 -4.80 27.63
CA LYS A 398 3.18 -4.03 26.44
C LYS A 398 4.27 -3.01 26.80
N GLY A 399 4.88 -2.37 25.80
CA GLY A 399 5.89 -1.32 25.99
C GLY A 399 7.08 -1.73 26.87
N THR A 400 7.50 -0.80 27.74
CA THR A 400 8.59 -0.95 28.72
C THR A 400 8.49 -2.24 29.55
N PHE A 401 7.31 -2.53 30.11
CA PHE A 401 7.06 -3.72 30.94
C PHE A 401 7.29 -5.03 30.18
N LYS A 402 6.93 -5.09 28.89
CA LYS A 402 7.17 -6.27 28.05
C LYS A 402 8.67 -6.49 27.81
N GLN A 403 9.43 -5.41 27.56
CA GLN A 403 10.88 -5.52 27.38
C GLN A 403 11.60 -5.89 28.68
N ALA A 404 11.21 -5.29 29.81
CA ALA A 404 11.75 -5.63 31.13
C ALA A 404 11.46 -7.09 31.52
N TYR A 405 10.25 -7.58 31.25
CA TYR A 405 9.88 -8.99 31.46
C TYR A 405 10.71 -9.94 30.58
N ASN A 406 10.94 -9.61 29.31
CA ASN A 406 11.78 -10.41 28.41
C ASN A 406 13.25 -10.49 28.89
N ILE A 407 13.81 -9.41 29.45
CA ILE A 407 15.15 -9.45 30.06
C ILE A 407 15.15 -10.38 31.28
N LEU A 408 14.10 -10.33 32.10
CA LEU A 408 13.97 -11.20 33.28
C LEU A 408 13.79 -12.69 32.89
N THR A 409 13.08 -13.01 31.80
CA THR A 409 13.00 -14.39 31.29
C THR A 409 14.31 -14.86 30.65
N GLU A 410 15.06 -14.00 29.92
CA GLU A 410 16.40 -14.33 29.42
C GLU A 410 17.38 -14.65 30.56
N MET A 411 17.32 -13.90 31.68
CA MET A 411 18.08 -14.24 32.89
C MET A 411 17.63 -15.60 33.46
N THR A 412 16.33 -15.77 33.68
CA THR A 412 15.75 -16.98 34.28
C THR A 412 16.09 -18.25 33.52
N ALA A 413 16.05 -18.20 32.18
CA ALA A 413 16.39 -19.33 31.32
C ALA A 413 17.87 -19.76 31.41
N LYS A 414 18.78 -18.87 31.84
CA LYS A 414 20.22 -19.16 31.97
C LYS A 414 20.63 -19.62 33.37
N ILE A 415 20.05 -19.04 34.43
CA ILE A 415 20.46 -19.34 35.83
C ILE A 415 19.45 -20.14 36.65
N GLY A 416 18.19 -20.23 36.20
CA GLY A 416 17.10 -20.86 36.93
C GLY A 416 16.53 -19.99 38.07
N TRP A 417 15.27 -20.27 38.41
CA TRP A 417 14.47 -19.51 39.38
C TRP A 417 15.12 -19.40 40.77
N ASP A 418 15.59 -20.51 41.34
CA ASP A 418 16.16 -20.52 42.70
C ASP A 418 17.45 -19.71 42.81
N GLN A 419 18.23 -19.61 41.74
CA GLN A 419 19.44 -18.80 41.72
C GLN A 419 19.11 -17.32 41.53
N LEU A 420 18.14 -17.01 40.67
CA LEU A 420 17.62 -15.66 40.50
C LEU A 420 17.03 -15.11 41.82
N LEU A 421 16.33 -15.93 42.61
CA LEU A 421 15.82 -15.53 43.93
C LEU A 421 16.94 -15.23 44.94
N LYS A 422 18.06 -15.97 44.92
CA LYS A 422 19.23 -15.66 45.78
C LYS A 422 19.90 -14.35 45.38
N ILE A 423 20.02 -14.08 44.08
CA ILE A 423 20.54 -12.80 43.58
C ILE A 423 19.59 -11.68 44.00
N ARG A 424 18.27 -11.87 43.85
CA ARG A 424 17.23 -10.92 44.29
C ARG A 424 17.36 -10.58 45.79
N SER A 425 17.51 -11.57 46.67
CA SER A 425 17.66 -11.34 48.11
C SER A 425 19.06 -10.90 48.54
N THR A 426 20.07 -11.01 47.67
CA THR A 426 21.41 -10.46 47.89
C THR A 426 21.46 -8.97 47.53
N VAL A 427 20.84 -8.58 46.41
CA VAL A 427 20.83 -7.20 45.89
C VAL A 427 19.77 -6.32 46.57
N PHE A 428 18.58 -6.86 46.88
CA PHE A 428 17.45 -6.07 47.36
C PHE A 428 17.01 -6.35 48.81
N VAL A 429 16.33 -5.36 49.37
CA VAL A 429 15.40 -5.44 50.52
C VAL A 429 13.98 -5.16 50.02
N MET A 430 12.99 -5.86 50.56
CA MET A 430 11.58 -5.65 50.21
C MET A 430 10.98 -4.48 51.00
N GLU A 431 9.96 -3.79 50.46
CA GLU A 431 9.41 -2.59 51.12
C GLU A 431 8.84 -2.89 52.52
N ASP A 432 8.19 -4.04 52.71
CA ASP A 432 7.64 -4.41 54.02
C ASP A 432 8.72 -4.80 55.03
N GLU A 433 9.85 -5.39 54.60
CA GLU A 433 11.04 -5.63 55.44
C GLU A 433 11.65 -4.29 55.88
N TYR A 434 11.84 -3.36 54.94
CA TYR A 434 12.33 -2.01 55.21
C TYR A 434 11.39 -1.23 56.15
N ARG A 435 10.07 -1.43 56.05
CA ARG A 435 9.07 -0.81 56.93
C ARG A 435 9.07 -1.40 58.34
N THR A 436 9.13 -2.73 58.50
CA THR A 436 9.21 -3.35 59.83
C THR A 436 10.51 -2.98 60.51
N GLU A 437 11.66 -3.06 59.83
CA GLU A 437 12.95 -2.65 60.39
C GLU A 437 12.99 -1.16 60.72
N LYS A 438 12.36 -0.27 59.93
CA LYS A 438 12.24 1.15 60.29
C LYS A 438 11.39 1.38 61.55
N HIS A 439 10.33 0.59 61.75
CA HIS A 439 9.55 0.60 62.98
C HIS A 439 10.29 0.01 64.20
N GLU A 440 11.21 -0.94 64.00
CA GLU A 440 12.08 -1.44 65.08
C GLU A 440 13.25 -0.50 65.38
N ALA A 441 13.81 0.16 64.37
CA ALA A 441 14.80 1.22 64.55
C ALA A 441 14.23 2.39 65.36
N SER A 442 12.98 2.81 65.09
CA SER A 442 12.29 3.85 65.88
C SER A 442 11.94 3.43 67.31
N ARG A 443 12.15 2.15 67.69
CA ARG A 443 11.98 1.65 69.07
C ARG A 443 13.29 1.60 69.87
N ARG A 444 14.44 1.99 69.30
CA ARG A 444 15.71 2.10 70.03
C ARG A 444 15.74 3.40 70.85
N ASN A 445 15.90 3.28 72.18
CA ASN A 445 15.88 4.43 73.10
C ASN A 445 17.06 5.40 72.88
N PRO A 446 16.89 6.74 73.01
CA PRO A 446 17.95 7.74 72.75
C PRO A 446 19.12 7.79 73.78
N SER A 447 19.32 6.76 74.60
CA SER A 447 19.99 6.88 75.90
C SER A 447 21.43 6.34 75.99
N ILE A 448 22.13 6.11 74.86
CA ILE A 448 23.50 5.56 74.86
C ILE A 448 24.48 6.36 73.95
N ASP A 449 24.03 7.38 73.22
CA ASP A 449 24.86 8.06 72.20
C ASP A 449 25.77 9.20 72.74
N GLY A 450 25.86 9.37 74.05
CA GLY A 450 26.57 10.48 74.70
C GLY A 450 28.08 10.31 74.89
N LEU A 451 28.74 9.36 74.21
CA LEU A 451 30.10 8.90 74.58
C LEU A 451 31.12 8.70 73.45
N ARG A 452 30.81 9.02 72.19
CA ARG A 452 31.81 9.09 71.10
C ARG A 452 31.65 10.38 70.30
N GLY A 453 32.59 11.30 70.47
CA GLY A 453 32.57 12.61 69.81
C GLY A 453 32.82 12.55 68.31
N THR A 454 32.17 13.45 67.57
CA THR A 454 32.39 13.68 66.13
C THR A 454 33.66 14.52 65.88
N PRO A 455 34.05 14.70 64.60
CA PRO A 455 33.73 15.99 63.99
C PRO A 455 33.33 15.96 62.50
N VAL A 456 32.09 16.37 62.23
CA VAL A 456 31.68 17.49 61.33
C VAL A 456 32.50 17.77 60.05
N PRO A 457 31.82 17.85 58.89
CA PRO A 457 31.80 19.09 58.09
C PRO A 457 30.34 19.58 57.89
N THR A 458 29.93 20.70 58.52
CA THR A 458 29.91 22.08 57.97
C THR A 458 29.15 22.23 56.64
N ALA A 459 27.92 22.72 56.75
CA ALA A 459 27.17 23.32 55.64
C ALA A 459 27.39 24.84 55.58
N ASN A 460 27.06 25.44 54.43
CA ASN A 460 26.77 26.86 54.15
C ASN A 460 25.96 26.86 52.84
N GLY A 461 24.85 27.60 52.68
CA GLY A 461 24.11 28.43 53.64
C GLY A 461 22.89 29.09 53.00
N ASP A 462 22.09 29.77 53.83
CA ASP A 462 21.12 30.84 53.53
C ASP A 462 19.81 30.35 52.83
N ASP A 463 18.60 30.42 53.42
CA ASP A 463 17.76 31.55 53.94
C ASP A 463 17.08 32.37 52.80
N GLU A 464 15.87 32.96 52.89
CA GLU A 464 14.89 33.34 53.95
C GLU A 464 13.47 33.21 53.29
N SER A 465 12.27 33.06 53.90
CA SER A 465 11.68 32.95 55.26
C SER A 465 10.59 31.83 55.23
N GLU A 466 9.97 31.27 56.29
CA GLU A 466 9.08 31.75 57.39
C GLU A 466 7.74 32.40 56.98
N ASP A 467 6.62 31.76 57.41
CA ASP A 467 5.60 32.36 58.30
C ASP A 467 4.77 31.22 58.95
N ASP A 468 4.53 31.30 60.27
CA ASP A 468 3.91 30.27 61.13
C ASP A 468 2.72 30.88 61.90
N GLU A 469 1.68 30.10 62.24
CA GLU A 469 1.05 30.11 63.58
C GLU A 469 -0.09 29.06 63.74
N HIS A 470 -0.35 28.69 65.00
CA HIS A 470 -1.31 27.66 65.43
C HIS A 470 -2.71 28.21 65.79
N ASP A 471 -3.71 27.32 65.86
CA ASP A 471 -4.57 27.25 67.06
C ASP A 471 -5.13 25.82 67.30
N GLU A 472 -5.69 25.58 68.50
CA GLU A 472 -5.92 24.26 69.09
C GLU A 472 -7.41 23.87 69.32
N THR A 473 -7.69 22.56 69.24
CA THR A 473 -8.74 21.81 69.97
C THR A 473 -10.25 22.11 69.80
N VAL A 474 -11.03 21.04 69.55
CA VAL A 474 -12.22 20.66 70.36
C VAL A 474 -12.31 19.12 70.45
N ILE A 475 -12.68 18.54 71.60
CA ILE A 475 -12.72 17.07 71.85
C ILE A 475 -13.98 16.68 72.66
N LYS A 476 -14.68 15.58 72.29
CA LYS A 476 -15.37 14.53 73.14
C LYS A 476 -16.25 13.60 72.27
N MET A 477 -16.22 12.26 72.39
CA MET A 477 -16.77 11.34 73.44
C MET A 477 -18.32 11.39 73.55
N GLY A 478 -19.11 10.30 73.58
CA GLY A 478 -18.89 8.82 73.56
C GLY A 478 -20.20 8.09 73.14
N GLU A 479 -20.57 6.85 73.50
CA GLU A 479 -19.94 5.74 74.26
C GLU A 479 -20.84 4.46 74.25
N ASN A 480 -20.24 3.25 74.38
CA ASN A 480 -20.79 1.97 74.93
C ASN A 480 -21.98 1.19 74.26
N ASP A 481 -22.24 -0.12 74.51
CA ASP A 481 -21.38 -1.31 74.75
C ASP A 481 -22.21 -2.66 74.72
N SER A 482 -21.52 -3.82 74.65
CA SER A 482 -21.84 -5.17 75.20
C SER A 482 -23.07 -6.03 74.74
N ALA A 483 -22.81 -6.97 73.81
CA ALA A 483 -22.82 -8.46 73.96
C ALA A 483 -24.07 -9.34 74.32
N THR A 484 -23.95 -10.64 73.91
CA THR A 484 -24.68 -11.90 74.30
C THR A 484 -26.01 -12.27 73.61
N ASP A 485 -26.41 -13.56 73.43
CA ASP A 485 -25.71 -14.85 73.17
C ASP A 485 -26.73 -15.97 72.74
N ALA A 486 -26.22 -17.14 72.27
CA ALA A 486 -26.84 -18.49 72.17
C ALA A 486 -27.93 -18.75 71.10
N LEU A 487 -27.81 -19.77 70.23
CA LEU A 487 -27.94 -21.21 70.55
C LEU A 487 -27.37 -22.15 69.46
N ARG A 488 -27.13 -23.43 69.82
CA ARG A 488 -26.71 -24.55 68.92
C ARG A 488 -27.80 -25.63 68.79
N ILE A 489 -27.92 -26.29 67.63
CA ILE A 489 -28.44 -27.66 67.48
C ILE A 489 -27.59 -28.44 66.44
N ASN A 490 -27.39 -29.74 66.67
CA ASN A 490 -26.66 -30.66 65.79
C ASN A 490 -27.55 -31.27 64.69
N GLY A 491 -26.95 -31.61 63.55
CA GLY A 491 -27.48 -32.54 62.56
C GLY A 491 -26.53 -32.67 61.37
N GLY A 492 -26.27 -33.88 60.87
CA GLY A 492 -25.36 -34.04 59.73
C GLY A 492 -25.29 -35.46 59.18
N THR A 493 -24.76 -35.54 57.96
CA THR A 493 -24.16 -36.71 57.28
C THR A 493 -23.20 -36.15 56.24
N GLY A 494 -22.04 -36.78 56.05
CA GLY A 494 -20.98 -36.24 55.19
C GLY A 494 -20.71 -37.06 53.93
N VAL A 495 -19.92 -36.47 53.02
CA VAL A 495 -19.07 -37.17 52.05
C VAL A 495 -17.74 -36.42 52.02
N GLU A 496 -16.62 -37.12 52.19
CA GLU A 496 -15.28 -36.54 52.09
C GLU A 496 -14.71 -36.70 50.67
N VAL A 497 -14.03 -35.67 50.17
CA VAL A 497 -12.90 -35.81 49.23
C VAL A 497 -11.84 -34.82 49.70
N GLY A 498 -10.63 -35.29 50.00
CA GLY A 498 -9.63 -34.52 50.76
C GLY A 498 -8.77 -33.55 49.94
N GLU A 499 -8.33 -32.47 50.59
CA GLU A 499 -7.26 -31.61 50.10
C GLU A 499 -5.87 -32.24 50.39
N LEU A 500 -4.87 -31.96 49.54
CA LEU A 500 -3.49 -32.43 49.74
C LEU A 500 -2.66 -31.45 50.58
N GLU A 501 -1.73 -32.02 51.34
CA GLU A 501 -0.83 -31.29 52.25
C GLU A 501 0.20 -30.41 51.52
N ARG A 502 0.62 -29.32 52.19
CA ARG A 502 1.78 -28.52 51.77
C ARG A 502 3.08 -29.15 52.33
N PRO A 503 4.14 -29.35 51.52
CA PRO A 503 5.44 -29.77 52.03
C PRO A 503 6.03 -28.75 53.02
N SER A 504 6.65 -29.25 54.10
CA SER A 504 7.25 -28.43 55.15
C SER A 504 8.75 -28.19 54.93
N SER A 505 9.19 -26.96 55.16
CA SER A 505 10.62 -26.59 55.29
C SER A 505 10.83 -25.30 56.10
N ALA A 506 10.02 -25.09 57.14
CA ALA A 506 10.35 -24.13 58.17
C ALA A 506 11.48 -24.69 59.05
N ILE A 507 12.59 -23.97 59.15
CA ILE A 507 13.67 -24.27 60.10
C ILE A 507 13.37 -23.49 61.38
N ASP A 508 13.28 -24.21 62.51
CA ASP A 508 12.90 -23.68 63.81
C ASP A 508 14.10 -22.99 64.50
N PRO A 509 14.04 -21.69 64.87
CA PRO A 509 15.17 -20.96 65.42
C PRO A 509 15.35 -21.25 66.92
N GLY A 510 15.96 -22.39 67.24
CA GLY A 510 16.09 -22.89 68.62
C GLY A 510 17.45 -23.47 69.00
N ASP A 511 18.51 -22.65 69.03
CA ASP A 511 19.53 -22.71 70.09
C ASP A 511 20.47 -21.48 70.06
N THR A 512 20.99 -21.08 71.22
CA THR A 512 21.80 -19.85 71.38
C THR A 512 23.28 -20.12 71.55
N GLU A 513 24.15 -19.46 70.79
CA GLU A 513 25.46 -18.99 71.29
C GLU A 513 26.10 -17.89 70.42
N ASN A 514 26.93 -17.04 71.06
CA ASN A 514 27.82 -16.01 70.48
C ASN A 514 27.19 -14.85 69.69
N GLY A 515 27.03 -13.69 70.36
CA GLY A 515 26.45 -12.47 69.78
C GLY A 515 27.46 -11.50 69.18
N GLU A 516 27.88 -11.74 67.94
CA GLU A 516 28.66 -10.78 67.11
C GLU A 516 27.93 -10.33 65.83
N SER A 517 26.66 -10.73 65.64
CA SER A 517 25.97 -10.67 64.33
C SER A 517 25.23 -9.36 63.99
N ASN A 518 24.91 -8.49 64.96
CA ASN A 518 23.96 -7.38 64.71
C ASN A 518 24.50 -6.23 63.85
N ASP A 519 25.76 -5.81 64.01
CA ASP A 519 26.37 -4.80 63.12
C ASP A 519 26.65 -5.39 61.73
N ASP A 520 26.93 -6.69 61.66
CA ASP A 520 27.18 -7.43 60.42
C ASP A 520 25.87 -7.63 59.61
N HIS A 521 24.71 -7.66 60.28
CA HIS A 521 23.40 -7.59 59.63
C HIS A 521 23.07 -6.18 59.14
N LEU A 522 23.26 -5.15 59.99
CA LEU A 522 22.93 -3.77 59.67
C LEU A 522 23.79 -3.20 58.53
N SER A 523 25.06 -3.59 58.45
CA SER A 523 25.96 -3.23 57.34
C SER A 523 25.56 -3.92 56.03
N LYS A 524 25.15 -5.19 56.06
CA LYS A 524 24.60 -5.91 54.88
C LYS A 524 23.25 -5.38 54.41
N LEU A 525 22.49 -4.70 55.27
CA LEU A 525 21.28 -3.99 54.88
C LEU A 525 21.61 -2.64 54.21
N ASN A 526 22.56 -1.88 54.75
CA ASN A 526 23.03 -0.61 54.15
C ASN A 526 23.65 -0.76 52.74
N THR A 527 24.08 -1.97 52.34
CA THR A 527 24.58 -2.24 50.98
C THR A 527 23.50 -2.59 49.96
N LYS A 528 22.27 -2.88 50.39
CA LYS A 528 21.17 -3.32 49.52
C LYS A 528 20.32 -2.15 49.03
N ARG A 529 19.64 -2.35 47.90
CA ARG A 529 18.68 -1.38 47.35
C ARG A 529 17.24 -1.79 47.64
N LEU A 530 16.32 -0.83 47.58
CA LEU A 530 14.89 -1.14 47.62
C LEU A 530 14.48 -1.81 46.28
N CYS A 531 13.77 -2.93 46.35
CA CYS A 531 13.13 -3.52 45.16
C CYS A 531 11.94 -2.64 44.73
N GLU A 532 11.92 -2.23 43.47
CA GLU A 532 10.79 -1.48 42.92
C GLU A 532 9.53 -2.34 42.82
N ARG A 533 8.37 -1.77 43.19
CA ARG A 533 7.10 -2.52 43.26
C ARG A 533 6.71 -3.14 41.92
N TRP A 534 7.03 -2.48 40.82
CA TRP A 534 6.76 -3.00 39.49
C TRP A 534 7.63 -4.22 39.17
N LEU A 535 8.89 -4.24 39.60
CA LEU A 535 9.80 -5.35 39.38
C LEU A 535 9.42 -6.56 40.23
N ASP A 536 9.02 -6.36 41.49
CA ASP A 536 8.46 -7.45 42.31
C ASP A 536 7.15 -8.01 41.72
N SER A 537 6.31 -7.15 41.12
CA SER A 537 5.15 -7.65 40.36
C SER A 537 5.56 -8.46 39.12
N LEU A 538 6.67 -8.13 38.44
CA LEU A 538 7.19 -8.98 37.35
C LEU A 538 7.70 -10.32 37.89
N PHE A 539 8.36 -10.34 39.05
CA PHE A 539 8.77 -11.58 39.71
C PHE A 539 7.58 -12.49 40.05
N MET A 540 6.50 -11.93 40.59
CA MET A 540 5.29 -12.69 40.90
C MET A 540 4.61 -13.25 39.65
N VAL A 541 4.50 -12.46 38.58
CA VAL A 541 3.91 -12.91 37.30
C VAL A 541 4.80 -13.92 36.56
N LEU A 542 6.13 -13.79 36.68
CA LEU A 542 7.08 -14.80 36.20
C LEU A 542 6.92 -16.12 36.95
N TYR A 543 6.72 -16.08 38.28
CA TYR A 543 6.43 -17.28 39.07
C TYR A 543 5.10 -17.95 38.65
N GLU A 544 4.07 -17.16 38.34
CA GLU A 544 2.79 -17.67 37.79
C GLU A 544 3.00 -18.39 36.44
N ASP A 545 3.69 -17.75 35.49
CA ASP A 545 4.04 -18.33 34.18
C ASP A 545 4.86 -19.64 34.34
N LEU A 546 5.94 -19.62 35.14
CA LEU A 546 6.79 -20.79 35.42
C LEU A 546 6.01 -21.95 36.07
N LYS A 547 5.12 -21.64 37.02
CA LYS A 547 4.27 -22.62 37.70
C LYS A 547 3.32 -23.28 36.71
N VAL A 548 2.64 -22.51 35.86
CA VAL A 548 1.71 -23.03 34.84
C VAL A 548 2.45 -23.87 33.80
N TYR A 549 3.61 -23.42 33.33
CA TYR A 549 4.49 -24.20 32.45
C TYR A 549 4.90 -25.53 33.09
N THR A 550 5.36 -25.50 34.35
CA THR A 550 5.78 -26.71 35.08
C THR A 550 4.63 -27.71 35.27
N ILE A 551 3.42 -27.23 35.58
CA ILE A 551 2.22 -28.07 35.68
C ILE A 551 1.92 -28.71 34.32
N TRP A 552 1.93 -27.95 33.23
CA TRP A 552 1.68 -28.44 31.87
C TRP A 552 2.70 -29.51 31.44
N ARG A 553 4.01 -29.26 31.59
CA ARG A 553 5.05 -30.25 31.24
C ARG A 553 4.95 -31.50 32.12
N THR A 554 4.62 -31.36 33.41
CA THR A 554 4.39 -32.49 34.31
C THR A 554 3.19 -33.34 33.87
N GLN A 555 2.06 -32.71 33.52
CA GLN A 555 0.89 -33.42 32.99
C GLN A 555 1.19 -34.13 31.67
N MET A 556 1.86 -33.47 30.71
CA MET A 556 2.27 -34.11 29.45
C MET A 556 3.18 -35.31 29.69
N ALA A 557 4.14 -35.23 30.61
CA ALA A 557 5.00 -36.35 30.97
C ALA A 557 4.21 -37.52 31.58
N GLN A 558 3.26 -37.25 32.48
CA GLN A 558 2.39 -38.28 33.08
C GLN A 558 1.51 -38.97 32.04
N TYR A 559 0.87 -38.23 31.13
CA TYR A 559 0.04 -38.79 30.07
C TYR A 559 0.89 -39.61 29.05
N ARG A 560 2.06 -39.09 28.66
CA ARG A 560 3.02 -39.80 27.78
C ARG A 560 3.51 -41.11 28.43
N ALA A 561 3.76 -41.12 29.74
CA ALA A 561 4.12 -42.33 30.49
C ALA A 561 2.97 -43.35 30.60
N GLN A 562 1.71 -42.88 30.70
CA GLN A 562 0.50 -43.72 30.72
C GLN A 562 0.03 -44.15 29.31
N GLN A 563 0.73 -43.73 28.24
CA GLN A 563 0.34 -43.91 26.84
C GLN A 563 -1.03 -43.33 26.48
N LEU A 564 -1.51 -42.34 27.25
CA LEU A 564 -2.77 -41.63 27.02
C LEU A 564 -2.54 -40.39 26.16
N GLN A 565 -3.51 -40.08 25.30
CA GLN A 565 -3.52 -38.81 24.57
C GLN A 565 -3.82 -37.66 25.53
N TYR A 566 -2.85 -36.76 25.75
CA TYR A 566 -3.10 -35.48 26.42
C TYR A 566 -3.90 -34.58 25.48
N LYS A 567 -5.15 -34.28 25.84
CA LYS A 567 -6.07 -33.46 25.04
C LYS A 567 -6.32 -32.12 25.72
N LYS A 568 -6.23 -31.06 24.93
CA LYS A 568 -6.50 -29.67 25.25
C LYS A 568 -7.14 -29.02 24.02
N SER A 569 -7.88 -27.94 24.20
CA SER A 569 -8.48 -27.15 23.11
C SER A 569 -7.41 -26.47 22.25
N ALA A 570 -7.78 -26.03 21.04
CA ALA A 570 -6.86 -25.34 20.15
C ALA A 570 -6.35 -24.01 20.75
N GLU A 571 -7.20 -23.28 21.48
CA GLU A 571 -6.83 -22.00 22.11
C GLU A 571 -5.90 -22.21 23.32
N GLU A 572 -6.14 -23.24 24.14
CA GLU A 572 -5.21 -23.61 25.21
C GLU A 572 -3.81 -23.95 24.68
N TRP A 573 -3.72 -24.69 23.57
CA TRP A 573 -2.43 -24.97 22.93
C TRP A 573 -1.75 -23.70 22.39
N ALA A 574 -2.51 -22.74 21.85
CA ALA A 574 -1.95 -21.45 21.42
C ALA A 574 -1.44 -20.61 22.61
N ILE A 575 -2.15 -20.61 23.74
CA ILE A 575 -1.72 -19.94 24.98
C ILE A 575 -0.48 -20.63 25.55
N LEU A 576 -0.45 -21.97 25.63
CA LEU A 576 0.68 -22.74 26.16
C LEU A 576 1.93 -22.63 25.29
N GLY A 577 1.79 -22.60 23.96
CA GLY A 577 2.92 -22.31 23.07
C GLY A 577 3.47 -20.90 23.26
N SER A 578 2.58 -19.91 23.44
CA SER A 578 2.98 -18.52 23.70
C SER A 578 3.61 -18.34 25.10
N LEU A 579 3.21 -19.14 26.09
CA LEU A 579 3.83 -19.21 27.41
C LEU A 579 5.25 -19.78 27.32
N ALA A 580 5.42 -20.89 26.59
CA ALA A 580 6.74 -21.48 26.35
C ALA A 580 7.68 -20.52 25.60
N GLU A 581 7.17 -19.80 24.59
CA GLU A 581 7.93 -18.77 23.87
C GLU A 581 8.38 -17.62 24.79
N ARG A 582 7.50 -17.08 25.66
CA ARG A 582 7.89 -16.07 26.66
C ARG A 582 9.03 -16.55 27.56
N LEU A 583 8.95 -17.81 28.02
CA LEU A 583 9.92 -18.46 28.89
C LEU A 583 11.18 -18.98 28.17
N GLN A 584 11.38 -18.65 26.88
CA GLN A 584 12.52 -19.05 26.05
C GLN A 584 12.61 -20.58 25.76
N HIS A 585 11.52 -21.32 25.93
CA HIS A 585 11.41 -22.75 25.64
C HIS A 585 10.84 -22.98 24.23
N LEU A 586 11.68 -22.78 23.20
CA LEU A 586 11.26 -22.77 21.80
C LEU A 586 10.82 -24.15 21.27
N ASP A 587 11.50 -25.24 21.64
CA ASP A 587 11.11 -26.60 21.23
C ASP A 587 9.72 -26.99 21.78
N GLU A 588 9.48 -26.68 23.05
CA GLU A 588 8.17 -26.79 23.68
C GLU A 588 7.09 -25.92 23.03
N ALA A 589 7.43 -24.69 22.65
CA ALA A 589 6.50 -23.81 21.94
C ALA A 589 6.07 -24.43 20.60
N VAL A 590 7.01 -25.02 19.86
CA VAL A 590 6.72 -25.72 18.60
C VAL A 590 5.94 -27.03 18.82
N GLU A 591 6.19 -27.79 19.90
CA GLU A 591 5.35 -28.96 20.27
C GLU A 591 3.88 -28.53 20.50
N ALA A 592 3.66 -27.42 21.21
CA ALA A 592 2.34 -26.86 21.48
C ALA A 592 1.67 -26.23 20.24
N TYR A 593 2.39 -25.44 19.45
CA TYR A 593 1.84 -24.82 18.24
C TYR A 593 1.50 -25.85 17.15
N ARG A 594 2.27 -26.93 17.00
CA ARG A 594 1.93 -28.04 16.10
C ARG A 594 0.67 -28.78 16.57
N ALA A 595 0.49 -28.95 17.90
CA ALA A 595 -0.75 -29.49 18.45
C ALA A 595 -1.95 -28.57 18.18
N CYS A 596 -1.81 -27.25 18.36
CA CYS A 596 -2.83 -26.25 17.99
C CYS A 596 -3.27 -26.39 16.52
N LEU A 597 -2.32 -26.33 15.58
CA LEU A 597 -2.60 -26.40 14.14
C LEU A 597 -3.19 -27.74 13.70
N SER A 598 -2.95 -28.84 14.43
CA SER A 598 -3.58 -30.14 14.17
C SER A 598 -5.08 -30.19 14.53
N LEU A 599 -5.59 -29.19 15.26
CA LEU A 599 -6.99 -29.08 15.69
C LEU A 599 -7.75 -27.95 14.96
N ARG A 600 -7.11 -26.79 14.78
CA ARG A 600 -7.67 -25.61 14.10
C ARG A 600 -6.54 -24.76 13.53
N PHE A 601 -6.73 -24.18 12.35
CA PHE A 601 -5.83 -23.13 11.86
C PHE A 601 -5.78 -21.94 12.83
N SER A 602 -4.57 -21.47 13.14
CA SER A 602 -4.33 -20.32 14.01
C SER A 602 -3.14 -19.51 13.48
N PRO A 603 -3.31 -18.25 13.06
CA PRO A 603 -2.22 -17.44 12.49
C PRO A 603 -1.09 -17.24 13.51
N LYS A 604 -1.43 -16.95 14.77
CA LYS A 604 -0.47 -16.83 15.88
C LYS A 604 0.39 -18.07 16.10
N ALA A 605 -0.19 -19.27 16.00
CA ALA A 605 0.58 -20.52 16.13
C ALA A 605 1.51 -20.76 14.93
N LEU A 606 1.03 -20.45 13.71
CA LEU A 606 1.81 -20.60 12.49
C LEU A 606 2.94 -19.56 12.39
N ALA A 607 2.72 -18.31 12.85
CA ALA A 607 3.73 -17.27 12.94
C ALA A 607 4.82 -17.61 13.98
N GLY A 608 4.44 -18.19 15.13
CA GLY A 608 5.40 -18.71 16.11
C GLY A 608 6.29 -19.82 15.55
N ILE A 609 5.71 -20.76 14.78
CA ILE A 609 6.46 -21.80 14.07
C ILE A 609 7.35 -21.20 12.97
N LEU A 610 6.88 -20.20 12.22
CA LEU A 610 7.64 -19.53 11.16
C LEU A 610 8.93 -18.87 11.71
N ARG A 611 8.90 -18.32 12.93
CA ARG A 611 10.11 -17.80 13.61
C ARG A 611 11.18 -18.88 13.78
N VAL A 612 10.79 -20.10 14.17
CA VAL A 612 11.72 -21.24 14.31
C VAL A 612 12.18 -21.74 12.94
N TYR A 613 11.32 -21.81 11.93
CA TYR A 613 11.76 -22.18 10.58
C TYR A 613 12.72 -21.16 9.94
N LYS A 614 12.63 -19.86 10.30
CA LYS A 614 13.60 -18.82 9.92
C LYS A 614 14.96 -19.03 10.61
N HIS A 615 14.97 -19.49 11.87
CA HIS A 615 16.20 -19.87 12.58
C HIS A 615 16.86 -21.12 11.96
N ASP A 616 16.07 -22.16 11.69
CA ASP A 616 16.54 -23.45 11.18
C ASP A 616 16.80 -23.45 9.66
N LYS A 617 16.56 -22.31 8.98
CA LYS A 617 16.66 -22.11 7.51
C LYS A 617 15.92 -23.18 6.69
N ASN A 618 14.71 -23.57 7.12
CA ASN A 618 13.90 -24.56 6.42
C ASN A 618 13.02 -23.92 5.33
N THR A 619 13.63 -23.66 4.16
CA THR A 619 13.04 -22.97 3.01
C THR A 619 11.66 -23.47 2.60
N ARG A 620 11.44 -24.80 2.60
CA ARG A 620 10.17 -25.39 2.16
C ARG A 620 9.03 -25.06 3.13
N ASP A 621 9.26 -25.32 4.41
CA ASP A 621 8.20 -25.19 5.42
C ASP A 621 7.98 -23.72 5.79
N MET A 622 9.00 -22.85 5.61
CA MET A 622 8.82 -21.39 5.60
C MET A 622 7.84 -20.96 4.49
N VAL A 623 8.09 -21.32 3.23
CA VAL A 623 7.22 -20.94 2.10
C VAL A 623 5.79 -21.47 2.29
N GLN A 624 5.62 -22.72 2.73
CA GLN A 624 4.29 -23.30 2.98
C GLN A 624 3.55 -22.68 4.18
N SER A 625 4.27 -22.08 5.14
CA SER A 625 3.70 -21.31 6.24
C SER A 625 3.29 -19.90 5.78
N VAL A 626 4.16 -19.23 5.01
CA VAL A 626 3.92 -17.88 4.48
C VAL A 626 2.71 -17.84 3.54
N ILE A 627 2.58 -18.79 2.60
CA ILE A 627 1.41 -18.85 1.69
C ILE A 627 0.10 -18.86 2.49
N ARG A 628 0.03 -19.64 3.58
CA ARG A 628 -1.16 -19.73 4.44
C ARG A 628 -1.39 -18.47 5.28
N LEU A 629 -0.34 -17.80 5.74
CA LEU A 629 -0.46 -16.53 6.47
C LEU A 629 -0.93 -15.39 5.55
N VAL A 630 -0.40 -15.30 4.32
CA VAL A 630 -0.86 -14.36 3.29
C VAL A 630 -2.32 -14.63 2.94
N ALA A 631 -2.70 -15.89 2.70
CA ALA A 631 -4.09 -16.28 2.46
C ALA A 631 -5.03 -15.89 3.61
N TRP A 632 -4.61 -16.11 4.86
CA TRP A 632 -5.37 -15.71 6.04
C TRP A 632 -5.53 -14.20 6.17
N GLN A 633 -4.46 -13.42 5.96
CA GLN A 633 -4.52 -11.95 6.00
C GLN A 633 -5.42 -11.39 4.89
N TYR A 634 -5.31 -11.92 3.67
CA TYR A 634 -6.15 -11.50 2.55
C TYR A 634 -7.63 -11.83 2.77
N ARG A 635 -7.92 -13.00 3.37
CA ARG A 635 -9.25 -13.41 3.87
C ARG A 635 -9.83 -12.48 4.96
N TRP A 636 -9.02 -11.61 5.55
CA TRP A 636 -9.43 -10.53 6.45
C TRP A 636 -9.06 -9.14 5.89
N TYR A 637 -9.17 -8.98 4.56
CA TYR A 637 -9.07 -7.72 3.82
C TYR A 637 -7.70 -7.03 3.89
N SER A 638 -6.65 -7.78 4.22
CA SER A 638 -5.28 -7.27 4.33
C SER A 638 -4.41 -7.82 3.21
N GLU A 639 -4.13 -6.99 2.21
CA GLU A 639 -3.13 -7.28 1.17
C GLU A 639 -1.71 -7.15 1.72
N PHE A 640 -1.51 -6.32 2.75
CA PHE A 640 -0.19 -5.84 3.15
C PHE A 640 0.24 -6.29 4.56
N SER A 641 1.41 -6.93 4.64
CA SER A 641 2.13 -7.23 5.88
C SER A 641 3.65 -7.09 5.70
N PRO A 642 4.28 -6.10 6.34
CA PRO A 642 5.74 -5.89 6.31
C PRO A 642 6.55 -7.13 6.72
N GLU A 643 6.12 -7.86 7.76
CA GLU A 643 6.85 -9.02 8.28
C GLU A 643 6.87 -10.20 7.28
N LEU A 644 5.75 -10.45 6.59
CA LEU A 644 5.69 -11.48 5.56
C LEU A 644 6.47 -11.06 4.31
N LEU A 645 6.42 -9.78 3.92
CA LEU A 645 7.22 -9.25 2.80
C LEU A 645 8.72 -9.29 3.09
N HIS A 646 9.16 -8.87 4.27
CA HIS A 646 10.54 -9.03 4.74
C HIS A 646 10.96 -10.52 4.76
N THR A 647 10.07 -11.44 5.16
CA THR A 647 10.36 -12.88 5.19
C THR A 647 10.48 -13.47 3.79
N ILE A 648 9.62 -13.08 2.84
CA ILE A 648 9.73 -13.45 1.42
C ILE A 648 11.01 -12.88 0.81
N ARG A 649 11.34 -11.61 1.08
CA ARG A 649 12.60 -11.00 0.61
C ARG A 649 13.80 -11.74 1.17
N SER A 650 13.84 -12.05 2.46
CA SER A 650 14.91 -12.82 3.11
C SER A 650 15.10 -14.20 2.45
N LEU A 651 14.00 -14.89 2.11
CA LEU A 651 14.04 -16.17 1.38
C LEU A 651 14.60 -16.00 -0.05
N ILE A 652 14.22 -14.94 -0.76
CA ILE A 652 14.76 -14.62 -2.09
C ILE A 652 16.25 -14.26 -2.03
N GLU A 653 16.69 -13.58 -0.97
CA GLU A 653 18.08 -13.18 -0.74
C GLU A 653 18.98 -14.37 -0.36
N ASP A 654 18.50 -15.31 0.47
CA ASP A 654 19.24 -16.53 0.85
C ASP A 654 19.26 -17.61 -0.26
N GLU A 655 18.14 -17.81 -0.99
CA GLU A 655 17.90 -19.02 -1.79
C GLU A 655 17.59 -18.76 -3.29
N GLY A 656 17.41 -17.50 -3.68
CA GLY A 656 17.14 -17.07 -5.06
C GLY A 656 15.67 -17.20 -5.48
N ALA A 657 15.15 -16.16 -6.16
CA ALA A 657 13.72 -16.04 -6.50
C ALA A 657 13.16 -17.26 -7.27
N VAL A 658 13.92 -17.80 -8.23
CA VAL A 658 13.52 -18.96 -9.05
C VAL A 658 13.25 -20.20 -8.18
N LYS A 659 14.04 -20.43 -7.12
CA LYS A 659 13.86 -21.57 -6.22
C LYS A 659 12.62 -21.37 -5.34
N VAL A 660 12.43 -20.18 -4.79
CA VAL A 660 11.22 -19.82 -4.02
C VAL A 660 9.97 -20.00 -4.88
N ARG A 661 9.94 -19.43 -6.09
CA ARG A 661 8.83 -19.56 -7.05
C ARG A 661 8.54 -21.02 -7.42
N SER A 662 9.58 -21.84 -7.63
CA SER A 662 9.43 -23.28 -7.91
C SER A 662 8.78 -24.03 -6.74
N ILE A 663 9.05 -23.65 -5.49
CA ILE A 663 8.43 -24.26 -4.29
C ILE A 663 6.97 -23.81 -4.15
N VAL A 664 6.65 -22.55 -4.46
CA VAL A 664 5.26 -22.05 -4.51
C VAL A 664 4.46 -22.83 -5.55
N GLN A 665 4.94 -22.92 -6.81
CA GLN A 665 4.27 -23.64 -7.90
C GLN A 665 4.18 -25.17 -7.68
N ALA A 666 5.09 -25.75 -6.89
CA ALA A 666 5.04 -27.16 -6.49
C ALA A 666 4.12 -27.45 -5.29
N THR A 667 3.44 -26.44 -4.74
CA THR A 667 2.53 -26.58 -3.60
C THR A 667 1.08 -26.76 -4.07
N SER A 668 0.42 -27.83 -3.62
CA SER A 668 -0.93 -28.24 -4.06
C SER A 668 -2.05 -27.43 -3.40
N LEU A 669 -2.09 -26.12 -3.66
CA LEU A 669 -3.14 -25.19 -3.23
C LEU A 669 -3.80 -24.54 -4.47
N PRO A 670 -4.97 -23.88 -4.34
CA PRO A 670 -5.60 -23.16 -5.45
C PRO A 670 -4.66 -22.10 -6.04
N GLN A 671 -4.63 -21.98 -7.36
CA GLN A 671 -3.71 -21.06 -8.06
C GLN A 671 -3.82 -19.62 -7.55
N THR A 672 -5.07 -19.13 -7.42
CA THR A 672 -5.44 -17.83 -6.84
C THR A 672 -4.79 -17.50 -5.49
N VAL A 673 -4.46 -18.51 -4.68
CA VAL A 673 -3.80 -18.35 -3.38
C VAL A 673 -2.27 -18.30 -3.54
N LEU A 674 -1.73 -19.03 -4.52
CA LEU A 674 -0.32 -18.93 -4.90
C LEU A 674 -0.01 -17.56 -5.53
N ASP A 675 -0.95 -17.00 -6.29
CA ASP A 675 -0.81 -15.71 -6.98
C ASP A 675 -0.68 -14.53 -6.01
N LEU A 676 -1.37 -14.56 -4.86
CA LEU A 676 -1.14 -13.62 -3.75
C LEU A 676 0.32 -13.65 -3.25
N THR A 677 0.94 -14.83 -3.22
CA THR A 677 2.36 -14.98 -2.84
C THR A 677 3.30 -14.57 -3.98
N HIS A 678 2.90 -14.77 -5.24
CA HIS A 678 3.63 -14.26 -6.40
C HIS A 678 3.62 -12.72 -6.46
N HIS A 679 2.55 -12.03 -6.04
CA HIS A 679 2.54 -10.57 -5.93
C HIS A 679 3.63 -10.05 -4.96
N TYR A 680 3.80 -10.69 -3.80
CA TYR A 680 4.87 -10.33 -2.85
C TYR A 680 6.27 -10.54 -3.46
N ALA A 681 6.48 -11.58 -4.27
CA ALA A 681 7.73 -11.75 -5.01
C ALA A 681 7.92 -10.69 -6.11
N ALA A 682 6.86 -10.31 -6.81
CA ALA A 682 6.89 -9.26 -7.84
C ALA A 682 7.21 -7.87 -7.25
N LEU A 683 6.77 -7.57 -6.02
CA LEU A 683 7.20 -6.38 -5.28
C LEU A 683 8.71 -6.42 -5.02
N CYS A 684 9.27 -7.53 -4.53
CA CYS A 684 10.72 -7.69 -4.32
C CYS A 684 11.53 -7.49 -5.61
N ALA A 685 11.06 -8.04 -6.74
CA ALA A 685 11.65 -7.84 -8.06
C ALA A 685 11.60 -6.37 -8.51
N THR A 686 10.46 -5.70 -8.33
CA THR A 686 10.25 -4.27 -8.65
C THR A 686 11.20 -3.37 -7.87
N PHE A 687 11.36 -3.63 -6.57
CA PHE A 687 12.30 -2.92 -5.69
C PHE A 687 13.77 -3.32 -5.89
N ARG A 688 14.04 -4.31 -6.75
CA ARG A 688 15.38 -4.84 -7.12
C ARG A 688 16.15 -5.41 -5.93
N SER A 689 15.49 -6.15 -5.03
CA SER A 689 16.16 -6.79 -3.88
C SER A 689 17.26 -7.76 -4.34
N SER A 690 18.21 -8.08 -3.46
CA SER A 690 19.27 -9.04 -3.78
C SER A 690 18.70 -10.42 -4.10
N GLY A 691 19.34 -11.20 -4.97
CA GLY A 691 18.86 -12.54 -5.37
C GLY A 691 17.74 -12.54 -6.43
N THR A 692 17.26 -11.37 -6.86
CA THR A 692 16.32 -11.21 -8.00
C THR A 692 17.01 -11.25 -9.36
N ASP A 693 18.34 -11.32 -9.42
CA ASP A 693 19.14 -11.18 -10.66
C ASP A 693 18.76 -12.18 -11.77
N ALA A 694 18.27 -13.37 -11.41
CA ALA A 694 17.79 -14.37 -12.37
C ALA A 694 16.49 -13.97 -13.08
N GLU A 695 15.63 -13.16 -12.43
CA GLU A 695 14.38 -12.65 -13.01
C GLU A 695 14.62 -11.43 -13.92
N ARG A 696 15.86 -10.92 -13.99
CA ARG A 696 16.24 -9.77 -14.83
C ARG A 696 16.59 -10.11 -16.28
N ASN A 697 16.66 -11.39 -16.67
CA ASN A 697 16.77 -11.74 -18.08
C ASN A 697 15.44 -11.38 -18.77
N PRO A 698 15.42 -10.60 -19.88
CA PRO A 698 14.20 -10.38 -20.65
C PRO A 698 13.50 -11.69 -21.05
N GLU A 699 14.25 -12.77 -21.30
CA GLU A 699 13.67 -14.11 -21.53
C GLU A 699 12.93 -14.70 -20.33
N PHE A 700 13.14 -14.21 -19.10
CA PHE A 700 12.48 -14.71 -17.88
C PHE A 700 11.14 -14.04 -17.61
N TYR A 701 11.03 -12.73 -17.91
CA TYR A 701 9.73 -12.08 -18.08
C TYR A 701 9.01 -12.63 -19.31
N LEU A 702 9.74 -12.88 -20.41
CA LEU A 702 9.22 -13.66 -21.53
C LEU A 702 8.73 -15.02 -21.04
N LEU A 703 9.42 -15.76 -20.17
CA LEU A 703 8.97 -17.07 -19.69
C LEU A 703 7.65 -17.05 -18.87
N MET A 704 7.15 -15.88 -18.46
CA MET A 704 5.78 -15.73 -17.94
C MET A 704 4.77 -15.36 -19.04
N ALA A 705 5.17 -14.63 -20.08
CA ALA A 705 4.33 -14.33 -21.25
C ALA A 705 4.31 -15.45 -22.32
N SER A 706 5.36 -16.27 -22.41
CA SER A 706 5.70 -17.16 -23.52
C SER A 706 5.11 -18.56 -23.39
N ALA A 707 4.01 -18.68 -22.65
CA ALA A 707 2.94 -19.57 -23.08
C ALA A 707 2.30 -19.09 -24.40
N SER A 708 2.55 -17.83 -24.79
CA SER A 708 2.04 -17.20 -26.02
C SER A 708 3.09 -16.32 -26.74
N ALA A 709 3.00 -16.28 -28.07
CA ALA A 709 3.81 -15.48 -29.01
C ALA A 709 5.32 -15.78 -29.10
N SER A 710 5.89 -15.52 -30.28
CA SER A 710 7.29 -15.83 -30.62
C SER A 710 7.91 -14.75 -31.52
N ALA A 711 9.26 -14.65 -31.44
CA ALA A 711 10.17 -14.01 -32.40
C ALA A 711 9.81 -12.57 -32.87
N THR A 712 10.44 -11.58 -32.24
CA THR A 712 10.56 -10.22 -32.78
C THR A 712 11.56 -10.17 -33.94
N ALA A 713 11.27 -9.34 -34.95
CA ALA A 713 12.15 -9.08 -36.09
C ALA A 713 12.88 -7.73 -35.95
N ALA A 714 13.81 -7.44 -36.85
CA ALA A 714 14.51 -6.15 -36.92
C ALA A 714 13.59 -5.02 -37.42
N PRO A 715 13.80 -3.75 -37.00
CA PRO A 715 12.96 -2.63 -37.40
C PRO A 715 13.03 -2.36 -38.91
N VAL A 716 11.87 -2.03 -39.49
CA VAL A 716 11.67 -1.77 -40.92
C VAL A 716 11.43 -0.27 -41.14
N ASP A 717 11.79 0.25 -42.31
CA ASP A 717 11.72 1.69 -42.61
C ASP A 717 10.30 2.14 -42.97
N ALA A 718 9.65 2.87 -42.06
CA ALA A 718 8.25 3.28 -42.16
C ALA A 718 7.92 4.13 -43.40
N ALA A 719 8.90 4.86 -43.97
CA ALA A 719 8.68 5.62 -45.20
C ALA A 719 8.35 4.72 -46.42
N SER A 720 8.75 3.44 -46.37
CA SER A 720 8.47 2.46 -47.43
C SER A 720 7.10 1.76 -47.31
N MET A 721 6.38 1.96 -46.20
CA MET A 721 5.16 1.23 -45.88
C MET A 721 3.90 1.74 -46.62
N PRO A 722 2.87 0.89 -46.78
CA PRO A 722 1.58 1.30 -47.34
C PRO A 722 0.80 2.22 -46.37
N PRO A 723 0.00 3.17 -46.88
CA PRO A 723 -0.82 4.02 -46.04
C PRO A 723 -1.98 3.24 -45.39
N ALA A 724 -2.31 3.60 -44.14
CA ALA A 724 -3.46 3.13 -43.40
C ALA A 724 -4.55 4.21 -43.34
N ILE A 725 -5.70 3.95 -43.98
CA ILE A 725 -6.81 4.90 -44.11
C ILE A 725 -7.90 4.52 -43.11
N VAL A 726 -8.10 5.36 -42.08
CA VAL A 726 -9.09 5.13 -41.02
C VAL A 726 -10.34 5.97 -41.28
N CYS A 727 -11.47 5.30 -41.54
CA CYS A 727 -12.73 5.95 -41.91
C CYS A 727 -13.55 6.31 -40.66
N ILE A 728 -13.50 7.58 -40.25
CA ILE A 728 -14.17 8.14 -39.07
C ILE A 728 -15.36 9.02 -39.52
N GLY A 729 -16.33 9.34 -38.65
CA GLY A 729 -17.45 10.23 -38.98
C GLY A 729 -18.78 9.89 -38.32
N MET A 730 -19.74 10.80 -38.43
CA MET A 730 -21.03 10.77 -37.71
C MET A 730 -21.97 9.63 -38.17
N ALA A 731 -22.90 9.24 -37.30
CA ALA A 731 -23.89 8.20 -37.57
C ALA A 731 -24.72 8.51 -38.84
N GLY A 732 -24.68 7.58 -39.81
CA GLY A 732 -25.39 7.71 -41.09
C GLY A 732 -24.71 8.60 -42.15
N SER A 733 -23.48 9.11 -41.93
CA SER A 733 -22.72 9.78 -43.00
C SER A 733 -22.34 8.84 -44.14
N GLY A 734 -22.21 7.54 -43.84
CA GLY A 734 -22.10 6.46 -44.83
C GLY A 734 -20.79 5.68 -44.83
N LYS A 735 -20.03 5.69 -43.73
CA LYS A 735 -18.70 5.04 -43.54
C LYS A 735 -18.56 3.69 -44.27
N THR A 736 -19.28 2.65 -43.84
CA THR A 736 -19.27 1.32 -44.46
C THR A 736 -19.69 1.28 -45.95
N THR A 737 -20.46 2.27 -46.42
CA THR A 737 -20.82 2.41 -47.84
C THR A 737 -19.71 3.07 -48.66
N PHE A 738 -18.98 4.02 -48.07
CA PHE A 738 -17.73 4.58 -48.61
C PHE A 738 -16.63 3.51 -48.65
N MET A 739 -16.42 2.78 -47.55
CA MET A 739 -15.50 1.64 -47.45
C MET A 739 -15.74 0.62 -48.58
N ARG A 740 -17.00 0.23 -48.80
CA ARG A 740 -17.40 -0.62 -49.92
C ARG A 740 -16.97 -0.07 -51.29
N ARG A 741 -17.10 1.25 -51.50
CA ARG A 741 -16.77 1.91 -52.76
C ARG A 741 -15.27 1.94 -53.01
N ILE A 742 -14.47 2.38 -52.04
CA ILE A 742 -13.01 2.47 -52.18
C ILE A 742 -12.40 1.08 -52.37
N ASN A 743 -12.90 0.07 -51.66
CA ASN A 743 -12.47 -1.32 -51.83
C ASN A 743 -12.75 -1.84 -53.26
N ALA A 744 -13.99 -1.68 -53.75
CA ALA A 744 -14.37 -2.09 -55.11
C ALA A 744 -13.57 -1.34 -56.21
N TYR A 745 -13.22 -0.07 -55.98
CA TYR A 745 -12.38 0.72 -56.88
C TYR A 745 -10.92 0.22 -56.90
N LEU A 746 -10.32 -0.04 -55.74
CA LEU A 746 -8.95 -0.57 -55.66
C LEU A 746 -8.83 -1.99 -56.25
N HIS A 747 -9.85 -2.85 -56.07
CA HIS A 747 -9.94 -4.11 -56.81
C HIS A 747 -9.98 -3.90 -58.33
N SER A 748 -10.65 -2.86 -58.84
CA SER A 748 -10.68 -2.55 -60.28
C SER A 748 -9.32 -2.09 -60.83
N LYS A 749 -8.47 -1.48 -59.99
CA LYS A 749 -7.07 -1.12 -60.32
C LYS A 749 -6.09 -2.30 -60.19
N GLN A 750 -6.54 -3.49 -59.80
CA GLN A 750 -5.72 -4.69 -59.50
C GLN A 750 -4.76 -4.54 -58.30
N THR A 751 -5.07 -3.61 -57.41
CA THR A 751 -4.30 -3.25 -56.20
C THR A 751 -5.17 -3.49 -54.97
N PRO A 752 -5.53 -4.76 -54.66
CA PRO A 752 -6.52 -5.07 -53.62
C PRO A 752 -6.04 -4.58 -52.24
N PRO A 753 -6.88 -3.85 -51.48
CA PRO A 753 -6.52 -3.36 -50.16
C PRO A 753 -6.58 -4.46 -49.10
N TYR A 754 -5.94 -4.20 -47.96
CA TYR A 754 -6.12 -4.98 -46.75
C TYR A 754 -7.18 -4.33 -45.86
N VAL A 755 -8.33 -4.99 -45.68
CA VAL A 755 -9.53 -4.39 -45.06
C VAL A 755 -9.76 -4.92 -43.64
N ILE A 756 -9.92 -4.00 -42.69
CA ILE A 756 -10.18 -4.26 -41.27
C ILE A 756 -11.55 -3.66 -40.91
N ASN A 757 -12.47 -4.49 -40.42
CA ASN A 757 -13.73 -4.01 -39.82
C ASN A 757 -13.60 -3.93 -38.29
N LEU A 758 -13.78 -2.73 -37.74
CA LEU A 758 -13.81 -2.47 -36.30
C LEU A 758 -15.22 -2.14 -35.78
N ASP A 759 -16.26 -2.11 -36.62
CA ASP A 759 -17.66 -2.01 -36.15
C ASP A 759 -18.18 -3.39 -35.71
N PRO A 760 -18.49 -3.62 -34.42
CA PRO A 760 -19.03 -4.89 -33.93
C PRO A 760 -20.57 -4.96 -34.07
N ALA A 761 -21.25 -3.81 -34.23
CA ALA A 761 -22.70 -3.67 -34.29
C ALA A 761 -23.27 -3.79 -35.72
N VAL A 762 -22.41 -3.85 -36.75
CA VAL A 762 -22.83 -3.98 -38.15
C VAL A 762 -23.41 -5.37 -38.48
N LEU A 763 -24.73 -5.40 -38.72
CA LEU A 763 -25.49 -6.63 -39.02
C LEU A 763 -25.00 -7.37 -40.29
N SER A 764 -24.55 -6.63 -41.31
CA SER A 764 -24.04 -7.22 -42.56
C SER A 764 -23.04 -6.29 -43.25
N VAL A 765 -21.78 -6.72 -43.34
CA VAL A 765 -20.74 -6.00 -44.08
C VAL A 765 -20.89 -6.29 -45.59
N PRO A 766 -20.96 -5.26 -46.47
CA PRO A 766 -21.26 -5.44 -47.90
C PRO A 766 -20.01 -5.59 -48.79
N PHE A 767 -18.88 -5.99 -48.18
CA PHE A 767 -17.57 -6.26 -48.77
C PHE A 767 -16.89 -7.42 -48.00
N GLU A 768 -15.85 -8.04 -48.57
CA GLU A 768 -15.04 -9.03 -47.84
C GLU A 768 -13.99 -8.31 -46.97
N SER A 769 -13.98 -8.60 -45.67
CA SER A 769 -13.00 -8.15 -44.68
C SER A 769 -11.84 -9.14 -44.57
N ASN A 770 -10.61 -8.65 -44.39
CA ASN A 770 -9.42 -9.48 -44.13
C ASN A 770 -9.15 -9.67 -42.63
N ILE A 771 -9.69 -8.79 -41.80
CA ILE A 771 -9.84 -8.92 -40.35
C ILE A 771 -11.23 -8.35 -40.02
N ASP A 772 -12.02 -9.06 -39.23
CA ASP A 772 -13.32 -8.59 -38.76
C ASP A 772 -13.41 -8.75 -37.24
N ILE A 773 -13.70 -7.67 -36.52
CA ILE A 773 -13.90 -7.72 -35.06
C ILE A 773 -14.95 -8.77 -34.66
N ARG A 774 -15.93 -9.02 -35.52
CA ARG A 774 -17.03 -9.99 -35.31
C ARG A 774 -16.60 -11.46 -35.48
N ASP A 775 -15.43 -11.73 -36.06
CA ASP A 775 -14.80 -13.07 -36.03
C ASP A 775 -14.20 -13.39 -34.64
N SER A 776 -13.97 -12.36 -33.80
CA SER A 776 -13.27 -12.45 -32.50
C SER A 776 -14.09 -12.00 -31.29
N VAL A 777 -15.22 -11.31 -31.49
CA VAL A 777 -16.07 -10.78 -30.41
C VAL A 777 -17.54 -10.85 -30.84
N ASN A 778 -18.36 -11.60 -30.10
CA ASN A 778 -19.81 -11.67 -30.35
C ASN A 778 -20.53 -10.50 -29.65
N TYR A 779 -20.78 -9.42 -30.39
CA TYR A 779 -21.42 -8.18 -29.90
C TYR A 779 -22.73 -8.42 -29.13
N GLU A 780 -23.62 -9.27 -29.64
CA GLU A 780 -24.89 -9.60 -28.99
C GLU A 780 -24.69 -10.31 -27.64
N GLU A 781 -23.60 -11.06 -27.50
CA GLU A 781 -23.26 -11.83 -26.31
C GLU A 781 -22.49 -10.98 -25.30
N VAL A 782 -21.59 -10.10 -25.74
CA VAL A 782 -20.99 -9.05 -24.90
C VAL A 782 -22.08 -8.17 -24.27
N MET A 783 -23.06 -7.71 -25.05
CA MET A 783 -24.20 -6.95 -24.51
C MET A 783 -25.00 -7.73 -23.44
N LYS A 784 -25.15 -9.05 -23.59
CA LYS A 784 -25.91 -9.89 -22.65
C LYS A 784 -25.12 -10.30 -21.42
N GLN A 785 -23.85 -10.66 -21.56
CA GLN A 785 -22.97 -11.13 -20.48
C GLN A 785 -22.54 -9.97 -19.57
N TYR A 786 -22.23 -8.81 -20.14
CA TYR A 786 -21.85 -7.60 -19.38
C TYR A 786 -23.06 -6.67 -19.11
N ASN A 787 -24.26 -7.02 -19.58
CA ASN A 787 -25.52 -6.28 -19.40
C ASN A 787 -25.43 -4.80 -19.87
N LEU A 788 -24.79 -4.58 -21.03
CA LEU A 788 -24.44 -3.25 -21.55
C LEU A 788 -25.47 -2.73 -22.56
N GLY A 789 -25.69 -1.42 -22.56
CA GLY A 789 -26.33 -0.72 -23.67
C GLY A 789 -25.42 -0.68 -24.92
N PRO A 790 -25.97 -0.34 -26.12
CA PRO A 790 -25.24 -0.47 -27.40
C PRO A 790 -23.84 0.16 -27.40
N ASN A 791 -23.71 1.40 -26.94
CA ASN A 791 -22.42 2.11 -26.93
C ASN A 791 -21.39 1.43 -26.00
N GLY A 792 -21.83 0.90 -24.85
CA GLY A 792 -20.96 0.13 -23.95
C GLY A 792 -20.57 -1.21 -24.58
N GLY A 793 -21.50 -1.90 -25.26
CA GLY A 793 -21.20 -3.11 -26.02
C GLY A 793 -20.16 -2.88 -27.13
N ILE A 794 -20.19 -1.73 -27.80
CA ILE A 794 -19.16 -1.33 -28.78
C ILE A 794 -17.83 -1.07 -28.06
N LEU A 795 -17.81 -0.26 -26.99
CA LEU A 795 -16.59 0.07 -26.25
C LEU A 795 -15.89 -1.19 -25.72
N THR A 796 -16.61 -2.06 -25.00
CA THR A 796 -16.05 -3.31 -24.48
C THR A 796 -15.57 -4.22 -25.61
N SER A 797 -16.24 -4.25 -26.77
CA SER A 797 -15.73 -5.00 -27.94
C SER A 797 -14.42 -4.42 -28.47
N LEU A 798 -14.24 -3.09 -28.47
CA LEU A 798 -12.98 -2.45 -28.82
C LEU A 798 -11.87 -2.72 -27.78
N ASN A 799 -12.14 -2.64 -26.47
CA ASN A 799 -11.16 -2.97 -25.42
C ASN A 799 -10.71 -4.44 -25.53
N LEU A 800 -11.64 -5.36 -25.76
CA LEU A 800 -11.29 -6.76 -26.04
C LEU A 800 -10.41 -6.87 -27.29
N PHE A 801 -10.73 -6.17 -28.38
CA PHE A 801 -9.93 -6.20 -29.61
C PHE A 801 -8.56 -5.53 -29.46
N ALA A 802 -8.44 -4.50 -28.60
CA ALA A 802 -7.20 -3.76 -28.33
C ALA A 802 -6.09 -4.67 -27.79
N THR A 803 -6.43 -5.69 -27.00
CA THR A 803 -5.45 -6.67 -26.46
C THR A 803 -4.74 -7.52 -27.53
N LYS A 804 -5.13 -7.40 -28.80
CA LYS A 804 -4.54 -8.13 -29.94
C LYS A 804 -3.88 -7.21 -30.98
N VAL A 805 -3.75 -5.90 -30.70
CA VAL A 805 -3.22 -4.90 -31.66
C VAL A 805 -1.81 -5.25 -32.12
N ASP A 806 -0.91 -5.67 -31.23
CA ASP A 806 0.43 -6.13 -31.61
C ASP A 806 0.40 -7.25 -32.65
N GLN A 807 -0.53 -8.20 -32.51
CA GLN A 807 -0.68 -9.34 -33.42
C GLN A 807 -1.18 -8.89 -34.80
N ILE A 808 -2.02 -7.84 -34.84
CA ILE A 808 -2.55 -7.24 -36.05
C ILE A 808 -1.45 -6.43 -36.76
N VAL A 809 -0.71 -5.58 -36.04
CA VAL A 809 0.43 -4.81 -36.58
C VAL A 809 1.50 -5.74 -37.14
N ASN A 810 1.93 -6.76 -36.37
CA ASN A 810 2.88 -7.77 -36.84
C ASN A 810 2.38 -8.54 -38.08
N LEU A 811 1.06 -8.76 -38.21
CA LEU A 811 0.47 -9.43 -39.37
C LEU A 811 0.42 -8.51 -40.61
N LEU A 812 0.20 -7.21 -40.41
CA LEU A 812 0.25 -6.20 -41.46
C LEU A 812 1.68 -5.99 -41.96
N GLU A 813 2.66 -5.87 -41.07
CA GLU A 813 4.09 -5.69 -41.43
C GLU A 813 4.59 -6.87 -42.26
N LYS A 814 4.31 -8.11 -41.81
CA LYS A 814 4.64 -9.35 -42.54
C LYS A 814 3.88 -9.53 -43.86
N ARG A 815 2.90 -8.67 -44.17
CA ARG A 815 2.15 -8.64 -45.44
C ARG A 815 2.47 -7.41 -46.30
N ALA A 816 3.08 -6.37 -45.73
CA ALA A 816 3.61 -5.21 -46.43
C ALA A 816 5.04 -5.45 -46.97
N VAL A 817 5.85 -6.24 -46.27
CA VAL A 817 7.18 -6.65 -46.75
C VAL A 817 7.06 -7.83 -47.73
N PRO A 818 7.83 -7.89 -48.83
CA PRO A 818 7.89 -9.06 -49.71
C PRO A 818 8.40 -10.31 -48.98
N ASP A 819 7.62 -11.40 -49.04
CA ASP A 819 7.89 -12.65 -48.34
C ASP A 819 8.97 -13.49 -49.07
N PRO A 820 10.14 -13.77 -48.44
CA PRO A 820 11.20 -14.55 -49.07
C PRO A 820 10.85 -16.04 -49.26
N GLU A 821 9.83 -16.57 -48.58
CA GLU A 821 9.35 -17.94 -48.76
C GLU A 821 8.25 -18.05 -49.84
N ALA A 822 7.63 -16.93 -50.24
CA ALA A 822 6.51 -16.88 -51.18
C ALA A 822 6.64 -15.77 -52.26
N PRO A 823 7.62 -15.85 -53.17
CA PRO A 823 8.00 -14.75 -54.07
C PRO A 823 6.94 -14.33 -55.12
N ASP A 824 5.92 -15.14 -55.39
CA ASP A 824 4.80 -14.77 -56.27
C ASP A 824 3.75 -13.87 -55.56
N ARG A 825 3.86 -13.68 -54.24
CA ARG A 825 2.92 -12.90 -53.44
C ARG A 825 3.25 -11.41 -53.51
N LYS A 826 2.35 -10.62 -54.10
CA LYS A 826 2.43 -9.15 -54.02
C LYS A 826 2.28 -8.67 -52.56
N PRO A 827 3.05 -7.65 -52.11
CA PRO A 827 2.81 -6.95 -50.85
C PRO A 827 1.50 -6.14 -50.90
N ILE A 828 0.96 -5.78 -49.74
CA ILE A 828 -0.23 -4.91 -49.64
C ILE A 828 0.13 -3.44 -49.91
N GLU A 829 -0.64 -2.78 -50.77
CA GLU A 829 -0.38 -1.39 -51.19
C GLU A 829 -1.22 -0.34 -50.43
N ASN A 830 -2.33 -0.75 -49.81
CA ASN A 830 -3.25 0.10 -49.04
C ASN A 830 -3.87 -0.70 -47.88
N ILE A 831 -3.99 -0.11 -46.70
CA ILE A 831 -4.73 -0.66 -45.55
C ILE A 831 -5.97 0.22 -45.31
N LEU A 832 -7.13 -0.40 -45.10
CA LEU A 832 -8.41 0.29 -44.90
C LEU A 832 -9.08 -0.15 -43.60
N VAL A 833 -9.53 0.81 -42.78
CA VAL A 833 -10.16 0.53 -41.47
C VAL A 833 -11.54 1.21 -41.38
N ASP A 834 -12.60 0.42 -41.16
CA ASP A 834 -13.98 0.92 -40.96
C ASP A 834 -14.30 0.95 -39.46
N THR A 835 -14.66 2.12 -38.92
CA THR A 835 -14.86 2.33 -37.47
C THR A 835 -16.35 2.37 -37.08
N PRO A 836 -16.69 2.12 -35.79
CA PRO A 836 -18.07 2.01 -35.33
C PRO A 836 -18.99 3.18 -35.69
N GLY A 837 -20.28 2.90 -35.85
CA GLY A 837 -21.32 3.90 -36.13
C GLY A 837 -21.31 5.15 -35.24
N GLN A 838 -21.01 4.99 -33.94
CA GLN A 838 -20.90 6.05 -32.94
C GLN A 838 -19.44 6.53 -32.84
N ILE A 839 -19.18 7.83 -33.01
CA ILE A 839 -17.82 8.36 -33.18
C ILE A 839 -17.06 8.48 -31.86
N GLU A 840 -17.76 8.89 -30.80
CA GLU A 840 -17.17 9.23 -29.51
C GLU A 840 -16.56 7.99 -28.84
N VAL A 841 -17.20 6.84 -29.03
CA VAL A 841 -16.75 5.53 -28.54
C VAL A 841 -15.41 5.08 -29.18
N PHE A 842 -15.03 5.65 -30.32
CA PHE A 842 -13.78 5.34 -31.01
C PHE A 842 -12.72 6.45 -30.91
N VAL A 843 -13.10 7.73 -30.88
CA VAL A 843 -12.14 8.85 -30.82
C VAL A 843 -11.73 9.21 -29.39
N TRP A 844 -12.63 9.03 -28.42
CA TRP A 844 -12.42 9.35 -27.00
C TRP A 844 -12.40 8.08 -26.15
N SER A 845 -11.59 7.10 -26.55
CA SER A 845 -11.39 5.87 -25.79
C SER A 845 -9.95 5.37 -25.88
N ALA A 846 -9.43 4.85 -24.76
CA ALA A 846 -8.13 4.19 -24.64
C ALA A 846 -7.80 3.32 -25.86
N SER A 847 -8.72 2.40 -26.17
CA SER A 847 -8.61 1.42 -27.25
C SER A 847 -8.50 2.06 -28.63
N GLY A 848 -9.21 3.16 -28.88
CA GLY A 848 -9.13 3.91 -30.13
C GLY A 848 -7.79 4.63 -30.28
N THR A 849 -7.33 5.28 -29.20
CA THR A 849 -6.00 5.93 -29.14
C THR A 849 -4.88 4.90 -29.35
N ILE A 850 -4.88 3.80 -28.60
CA ILE A 850 -3.90 2.70 -28.74
C ILE A 850 -3.90 2.13 -30.16
N LEU A 851 -5.07 1.89 -30.76
CA LEU A 851 -5.19 1.45 -32.15
C LEU A 851 -4.54 2.43 -33.14
N LEU A 852 -4.82 3.73 -32.98
CA LEU A 852 -4.30 4.78 -33.87
C LEU A 852 -2.79 5.01 -33.69
N GLU A 853 -2.30 5.06 -32.46
CA GLU A 853 -0.87 5.21 -32.17
C GLU A 853 -0.06 3.99 -32.64
N SER A 854 -0.54 2.77 -32.38
CA SER A 854 0.13 1.55 -32.86
C SER A 854 0.18 1.50 -34.39
N LEU A 855 -0.91 1.85 -35.09
CA LEU A 855 -0.90 1.94 -36.55
C LEU A 855 0.05 3.03 -37.04
N ALA A 856 0.01 4.24 -36.46
CA ALA A 856 0.89 5.34 -36.83
C ALA A 856 2.38 5.05 -36.53
N SER A 857 2.69 4.19 -35.56
CA SER A 857 4.07 3.81 -35.25
C SER A 857 4.74 2.95 -36.32
N SER A 858 3.95 2.22 -37.14
CA SER A 858 4.43 1.29 -38.18
C SER A 858 4.02 1.66 -39.60
N PHE A 859 2.94 2.43 -39.79
CA PHE A 859 2.34 2.75 -41.10
C PHE A 859 1.97 4.24 -41.20
N PRO A 860 2.23 4.91 -42.34
CA PRO A 860 1.70 6.24 -42.61
C PRO A 860 0.17 6.28 -42.50
N THR A 861 -0.36 6.89 -41.44
CA THR A 861 -1.77 6.77 -41.06
C THR A 861 -2.53 8.07 -41.33
N VAL A 862 -3.67 7.97 -42.03
CA VAL A 862 -4.48 9.10 -42.50
C VAL A 862 -5.94 8.94 -42.08
N ILE A 863 -6.51 9.98 -41.49
CA ILE A 863 -7.91 10.02 -41.04
C ILE A 863 -8.81 10.51 -42.17
N ALA A 864 -9.77 9.68 -42.60
CA ALA A 864 -10.82 10.09 -43.52
C ALA A 864 -12.10 10.41 -42.73
N TYR A 865 -12.40 11.70 -42.50
CA TYR A 865 -13.58 12.14 -41.77
C TYR A 865 -14.77 12.33 -42.70
N ILE A 866 -15.75 11.43 -42.61
CA ILE A 866 -16.85 11.27 -43.56
C ILE A 866 -18.08 12.05 -43.09
N ILE A 867 -18.42 13.10 -43.85
CA ILE A 867 -19.48 14.09 -43.59
C ILE A 867 -20.71 13.80 -44.47
N ASP A 868 -21.90 14.14 -43.97
CA ASP A 868 -23.18 13.93 -44.66
C ASP A 868 -23.64 15.22 -45.37
N THR A 869 -23.26 15.40 -46.65
CA THR A 869 -23.43 16.68 -47.38
C THR A 869 -24.87 17.23 -47.36
N PRO A 870 -25.94 16.42 -47.58
CA PRO A 870 -27.31 16.90 -47.47
C PRO A 870 -27.69 17.44 -46.08
N ARG A 871 -27.29 16.78 -44.98
CA ARG A 871 -27.57 17.25 -43.60
C ARG A 871 -26.70 18.45 -43.21
N THR A 872 -25.53 18.56 -43.82
CA THR A 872 -24.57 19.67 -43.68
C THR A 872 -25.02 20.95 -44.42
N SER A 873 -26.27 20.98 -44.94
CA SER A 873 -26.83 22.15 -45.64
C SER A 873 -27.20 23.32 -44.74
N SER A 874 -27.41 23.11 -43.44
CA SER A 874 -27.64 24.19 -42.47
C SER A 874 -26.31 24.62 -41.87
N THR A 875 -26.14 25.92 -41.69
CA THR A 875 -24.92 26.52 -41.12
C THR A 875 -24.58 25.97 -39.73
N SER A 876 -25.59 25.73 -38.89
CA SER A 876 -25.43 25.11 -37.55
C SER A 876 -24.86 23.68 -37.61
N THR A 877 -25.38 22.83 -38.52
CA THR A 877 -24.86 21.47 -38.72
C THR A 877 -23.47 21.47 -39.34
N PHE A 878 -23.18 22.41 -40.24
CA PHE A 878 -21.84 22.61 -40.81
C PHE A 878 -20.82 22.96 -39.73
N MET A 879 -21.07 24.01 -38.93
CA MET A 879 -20.18 24.41 -37.86
C MET A 879 -19.98 23.31 -36.82
N SER A 880 -21.03 22.56 -36.47
CA SER A 880 -20.92 21.39 -35.59
C SER A 880 -19.94 20.35 -36.14
N ASN A 881 -20.06 19.98 -37.42
CA ASN A 881 -19.14 19.02 -38.07
C ASN A 881 -17.70 19.56 -38.18
N MET A 882 -17.51 20.88 -38.38
CA MET A 882 -16.18 21.49 -38.44
C MET A 882 -15.51 21.53 -37.06
N LEU A 883 -16.26 21.77 -35.98
CA LEU A 883 -15.75 21.70 -34.61
C LEU A 883 -15.40 20.26 -34.20
N TYR A 884 -16.21 19.26 -34.59
CA TYR A 884 -15.82 17.85 -34.44
C TYR A 884 -14.54 17.52 -35.21
N ALA A 885 -14.41 17.96 -36.46
CA ALA A 885 -13.18 17.76 -37.24
C ALA A 885 -11.94 18.39 -36.56
N CYS A 886 -12.09 19.61 -36.05
CA CYS A 886 -11.04 20.31 -35.29
C CYS A 886 -10.62 19.52 -34.04
N SER A 887 -11.59 19.07 -33.25
CA SER A 887 -11.37 18.28 -32.04
C SER A 887 -10.71 16.91 -32.33
N ILE A 888 -11.10 16.24 -33.42
CA ILE A 888 -10.45 15.00 -33.89
C ILE A 888 -9.00 15.25 -34.30
N LEU A 889 -8.72 16.35 -35.01
CA LEU A 889 -7.36 16.69 -35.44
C LEU A 889 -6.45 16.95 -34.23
N TYR A 890 -6.93 17.71 -33.22
CA TYR A 890 -6.15 17.99 -32.01
C TYR A 890 -5.93 16.75 -31.12
N LYS A 891 -6.91 15.84 -30.97
CA LYS A 891 -6.72 14.62 -30.17
C LYS A 891 -5.83 13.60 -30.87
N THR A 892 -6.07 13.33 -32.16
CA THR A 892 -5.33 12.29 -32.90
C THR A 892 -3.97 12.77 -33.41
N LYS A 893 -3.83 14.07 -33.71
CA LYS A 893 -2.62 14.72 -34.26
C LYS A 893 -2.16 14.12 -35.61
N LEU A 894 -3.05 13.37 -36.28
CA LEU A 894 -2.81 12.67 -37.55
C LEU A 894 -3.34 13.46 -38.77
N PRO A 895 -2.67 13.38 -39.94
CA PRO A 895 -3.15 13.98 -41.18
C PRO A 895 -4.58 13.57 -41.54
N MET A 896 -5.45 14.56 -41.81
CA MET A 896 -6.89 14.36 -41.97
C MET A 896 -7.43 14.89 -43.32
N ILE A 897 -8.40 14.17 -43.88
CA ILE A 897 -9.14 14.52 -45.11
C ILE A 897 -10.62 14.66 -44.78
N LEU A 898 -11.24 15.78 -45.17
CA LEU A 898 -12.68 16.00 -45.06
C LEU A 898 -13.40 15.42 -46.29
N VAL A 899 -14.15 14.34 -46.08
CA VAL A 899 -14.86 13.60 -47.14
C VAL A 899 -16.34 13.93 -47.11
N PHE A 900 -16.75 14.88 -47.94
CA PHE A 900 -18.15 15.28 -48.12
C PHE A 900 -18.89 14.23 -48.96
N ASN A 901 -19.58 13.31 -48.29
CA ASN A 901 -20.24 12.18 -48.94
C ASN A 901 -21.66 12.53 -49.45
N LYS A 902 -22.19 11.71 -50.36
CA LYS A 902 -23.52 11.82 -50.99
C LYS A 902 -23.67 13.03 -51.92
N THR A 903 -22.62 13.37 -52.67
CA THR A 903 -22.67 14.44 -53.69
C THR A 903 -23.70 14.18 -54.81
N ASP A 904 -24.21 12.95 -54.95
CA ASP A 904 -25.34 12.61 -55.83
C ASP A 904 -26.72 13.08 -55.31
N VAL A 905 -26.79 13.62 -54.09
CA VAL A 905 -28.04 14.14 -53.47
C VAL A 905 -27.98 15.66 -53.32
N LYS A 906 -26.84 16.21 -52.88
CA LYS A 906 -26.53 17.65 -52.90
C LYS A 906 -25.04 17.81 -53.16
N ASP A 907 -24.67 18.67 -54.12
CA ASP A 907 -23.27 18.99 -54.40
C ASP A 907 -22.57 19.67 -53.21
N ALA A 908 -21.26 19.51 -53.11
CA ALA A 908 -20.44 19.99 -51.99
C ALA A 908 -19.77 21.36 -52.22
N SER A 909 -19.99 22.01 -53.38
CA SER A 909 -19.44 23.35 -53.69
C SER A 909 -19.70 24.37 -52.57
N PHE A 910 -20.94 24.48 -52.07
CA PHE A 910 -21.30 25.43 -51.00
C PHE A 910 -20.46 25.26 -49.72
N ALA A 911 -20.02 24.04 -49.41
CA ALA A 911 -19.18 23.80 -48.23
C ALA A 911 -17.72 24.19 -48.50
N LYS A 912 -17.20 23.98 -49.73
CA LYS A 912 -15.89 24.49 -50.14
C LYS A 912 -15.87 26.03 -50.17
N GLU A 913 -16.95 26.64 -50.64
CA GLU A 913 -17.19 28.09 -50.60
C GLU A 913 -17.18 28.59 -49.15
N TRP A 914 -17.96 28.00 -48.24
CA TRP A 914 -17.97 28.40 -46.82
C TRP A 914 -16.66 28.17 -46.04
N MET A 915 -15.76 27.30 -46.53
CA MET A 915 -14.41 27.10 -45.95
C MET A 915 -13.35 28.03 -46.57
N THR A 916 -13.67 28.81 -47.61
CA THR A 916 -12.70 29.67 -48.33
C THR A 916 -13.17 31.10 -48.55
N ASP A 917 -14.47 31.38 -48.39
CA ASP A 917 -15.09 32.70 -48.42
C ASP A 917 -15.91 32.92 -47.14
N PHE A 918 -15.31 33.69 -46.22
CA PHE A 918 -15.89 34.08 -44.95
C PHE A 918 -17.15 34.96 -45.10
N GLU A 919 -17.21 35.84 -46.11
CA GLU A 919 -18.38 36.69 -46.34
C GLU A 919 -19.57 35.84 -46.83
N ALA A 920 -19.33 34.86 -47.70
CA ALA A 920 -20.34 33.91 -48.16
C ALA A 920 -20.90 33.05 -47.02
N PHE A 921 -20.06 32.59 -46.08
CA PHE A 921 -20.54 31.89 -44.88
C PHE A 921 -21.33 32.81 -43.95
N GLN A 922 -20.86 34.02 -43.65
CA GLN A 922 -21.63 34.97 -42.83
C GLN A 922 -22.95 35.40 -43.49
N GLU A 923 -23.02 35.49 -44.82
CA GLU A 923 -24.29 35.76 -45.52
C GLU A 923 -25.24 34.56 -45.45
N ALA A 924 -24.73 33.32 -45.51
CA ALA A 924 -25.53 32.12 -45.27
C ALA A 924 -26.07 32.06 -43.82
N LEU A 925 -25.23 32.35 -42.82
CA LEU A 925 -25.63 32.34 -41.41
C LEU A 925 -26.76 33.36 -41.13
N ARG A 926 -26.63 34.58 -41.65
CA ARG A 926 -27.68 35.62 -41.54
C ARG A 926 -28.98 35.23 -42.25
N ARG A 927 -28.90 34.50 -43.37
CA ARG A 927 -30.09 33.96 -44.08
C ARG A 927 -30.79 32.86 -43.29
N ASP A 928 -30.04 31.97 -42.62
CA ASP A 928 -30.62 30.96 -41.72
C ASP A 928 -31.29 31.64 -40.51
N GLU A 929 -30.64 32.65 -39.90
CA GLU A 929 -31.18 33.44 -38.77
C GLU A 929 -32.48 34.20 -39.13
N ASP A 930 -32.50 34.90 -40.27
CA ASP A 930 -33.68 35.61 -40.78
C ASP A 930 -34.84 34.66 -41.14
N ALA A 931 -34.55 33.42 -41.53
CA ALA A 931 -35.56 32.41 -41.88
C ALA A 931 -36.28 31.86 -40.64
N ASP A 932 -35.52 31.49 -39.59
CA ASP A 932 -36.10 31.01 -38.32
C ASP A 932 -36.95 32.10 -37.63
N LEU A 933 -36.62 33.38 -37.81
CA LEU A 933 -37.40 34.52 -37.31
C LEU A 933 -38.79 34.68 -37.96
N MET A 934 -39.05 34.06 -39.11
CA MET A 934 -40.28 34.25 -39.92
C MET A 934 -41.10 32.95 -40.13
N GLY A 935 -40.61 31.81 -39.65
CA GLY A 935 -41.11 30.45 -39.98
C GLY A 935 -42.19 29.86 -39.06
N GLY A 936 -43.39 30.45 -38.99
CA GLY A 936 -44.50 29.86 -38.24
C GLY A 936 -45.25 28.73 -38.96
N GLY A 937 -44.90 27.46 -38.74
CA GLY A 937 -45.60 26.30 -39.32
C GLY A 937 -45.41 24.98 -38.57
N GLU A 938 -46.44 24.12 -38.53
CA GLU A 938 -46.45 22.88 -37.73
C GLU A 938 -45.74 21.71 -38.45
N GLY A 939 -44.67 21.15 -37.87
CA GLY A 939 -44.14 19.85 -38.29
C GLY A 939 -42.71 19.49 -37.84
N ALA A 940 -42.61 18.44 -37.01
CA ALA A 940 -41.38 17.72 -36.59
C ALA A 940 -40.36 18.43 -35.68
N SER A 941 -40.12 17.81 -34.51
CA SER A 941 -38.90 17.91 -33.66
C SER A 941 -38.21 19.27 -33.55
N GLY A 942 -38.76 20.17 -32.73
CA GLY A 942 -38.13 21.47 -32.45
C GLY A 942 -36.83 21.37 -31.64
N HIS A 943 -35.83 22.15 -32.05
CA HIS A 943 -34.73 22.66 -31.23
C HIS A 943 -34.58 24.14 -31.57
N GLY A 944 -35.26 25.02 -30.83
CA GLY A 944 -35.21 26.46 -31.09
C GLY A 944 -33.89 27.05 -30.62
N GLY A 945 -32.99 27.36 -31.56
CA GLY A 945 -31.73 28.04 -31.25
C GLY A 945 -31.98 29.49 -30.82
N SER A 946 -31.54 29.85 -29.62
CA SER A 946 -31.56 31.26 -29.19
C SER A 946 -30.45 32.04 -29.90
N GLY A 947 -30.63 33.36 -30.06
CA GLY A 947 -29.66 34.26 -30.72
C GLY A 947 -28.25 34.28 -30.09
N TYR A 948 -28.07 33.66 -28.93
CA TYR A 948 -26.74 33.33 -28.39
C TYR A 948 -25.94 32.46 -29.35
N MET A 949 -26.56 31.45 -29.97
CA MET A 949 -25.91 30.57 -30.94
C MET A 949 -25.40 31.35 -32.15
N GLY A 950 -26.20 32.27 -32.70
CA GLY A 950 -25.78 33.17 -33.78
C GLY A 950 -24.54 33.99 -33.41
N SER A 951 -24.52 34.59 -32.22
CA SER A 951 -23.35 35.34 -31.73
C SER A 951 -22.10 34.46 -31.53
N LEU A 952 -22.28 33.21 -31.10
CA LEU A 952 -21.20 32.24 -30.93
C LEU A 952 -20.64 31.79 -32.29
N LEU A 953 -21.50 31.42 -33.24
CA LEU A 953 -21.09 31.00 -34.59
C LEU A 953 -20.38 32.13 -35.35
N ASN A 954 -20.83 33.38 -35.22
CA ASN A 954 -20.13 34.55 -35.77
C ASN A 954 -18.76 34.79 -35.10
N SER A 955 -18.62 34.50 -33.80
CA SER A 955 -17.34 34.65 -33.09
C SER A 955 -16.36 33.54 -33.44
N MET A 956 -16.84 32.30 -33.58
CA MET A 956 -16.00 31.13 -33.89
C MET A 956 -15.59 31.06 -35.36
N SER A 957 -16.36 31.64 -36.30
CA SER A 957 -16.02 31.59 -37.72
C SER A 957 -14.69 32.29 -38.06
N LEU A 958 -14.31 33.33 -37.30
CA LEU A 958 -13.01 34.01 -37.43
C LEU A 958 -11.81 33.14 -36.99
N MET A 959 -12.01 32.24 -36.01
CA MET A 959 -10.95 31.35 -35.52
C MET A 959 -10.73 30.12 -36.42
N LEU A 960 -11.67 29.83 -37.32
CA LEU A 960 -11.63 28.61 -38.15
C LEU A 960 -11.04 28.83 -39.55
N GLU A 961 -10.81 30.09 -39.98
CA GLU A 961 -10.19 30.40 -41.28
C GLU A 961 -8.77 29.82 -41.38
N GLU A 962 -7.94 30.03 -40.36
CA GLU A 962 -6.58 29.47 -40.27
C GLU A 962 -6.62 27.92 -40.23
N PHE A 963 -7.55 27.34 -39.47
CA PHE A 963 -7.78 25.89 -39.39
C PHE A 963 -8.18 25.26 -40.74
N TYR A 964 -9.05 25.91 -41.53
CA TYR A 964 -9.45 25.40 -42.85
C TYR A 964 -8.29 25.36 -43.86
N SER A 965 -7.28 26.23 -43.71
CA SER A 965 -6.16 26.31 -44.66
C SER A 965 -5.30 25.04 -44.73
N HIS A 966 -5.36 24.17 -43.71
CA HIS A 966 -4.58 22.93 -43.62
C HIS A 966 -5.37 21.64 -43.99
N LEU A 967 -6.65 21.75 -44.38
CA LEU A 967 -7.54 20.60 -44.58
C LEU A 967 -7.79 20.28 -46.06
N SER A 968 -7.42 19.06 -46.50
CA SER A 968 -7.77 18.59 -47.85
C SER A 968 -9.27 18.20 -47.89
N VAL A 969 -10.04 18.84 -48.78
CA VAL A 969 -11.51 18.67 -48.89
C VAL A 969 -11.90 17.97 -50.19
N VAL A 970 -12.53 16.80 -50.10
CA VAL A 970 -12.95 15.99 -51.26
C VAL A 970 -14.46 15.72 -51.24
N GLY A 971 -15.13 15.91 -52.39
CA GLY A 971 -16.57 15.68 -52.55
C GLY A 971 -16.87 14.35 -53.23
N VAL A 972 -17.46 13.39 -52.52
CA VAL A 972 -17.59 11.99 -52.96
C VAL A 972 -19.04 11.53 -53.02
N SER A 973 -19.38 10.67 -53.97
CA SER A 973 -20.57 9.82 -53.88
C SER A 973 -20.17 8.35 -53.75
N SER A 974 -20.34 7.75 -52.57
CA SER A 974 -20.18 6.30 -52.39
C SER A 974 -21.11 5.46 -53.28
N LYS A 975 -22.20 6.06 -53.77
CA LYS A 975 -23.26 5.41 -54.57
C LYS A 975 -23.02 5.50 -56.08
N VAL A 976 -22.46 6.61 -56.58
CA VAL A 976 -22.10 6.76 -58.00
C VAL A 976 -20.64 6.36 -58.24
N GLY A 977 -19.72 6.83 -57.39
CA GLY A 977 -18.26 6.64 -57.50
C GLY A 977 -17.50 7.89 -57.93
N THR A 978 -18.17 9.04 -58.06
CA THR A 978 -17.54 10.34 -58.31
C THR A 978 -16.69 10.79 -57.11
N GLY A 979 -15.56 11.45 -57.38
CA GLY A 979 -14.61 11.95 -56.36
C GLY A 979 -13.66 10.91 -55.75
N ILE A 980 -13.71 9.65 -56.19
CA ILE A 980 -12.85 8.59 -55.63
C ILE A 980 -11.39 8.71 -56.10
N ASP A 981 -11.14 9.14 -57.35
CA ASP A 981 -9.79 9.42 -57.83
C ASP A 981 -9.15 10.59 -57.04
N GLU A 982 -9.87 11.71 -56.91
CA GLU A 982 -9.49 12.88 -56.09
C GLU A 982 -9.20 12.50 -54.62
N PHE A 983 -9.96 11.55 -54.05
CA PHE A 983 -9.72 11.07 -52.69
C PHE A 983 -8.38 10.35 -52.55
N PHE A 984 -8.01 9.49 -53.50
CA PHE A 984 -6.72 8.79 -53.44
C PHE A 984 -5.53 9.70 -53.77
N GLU A 985 -5.74 10.76 -54.57
CA GLU A 985 -4.74 11.82 -54.75
C GLU A 985 -4.50 12.58 -53.43
N ALA A 986 -5.56 12.95 -52.70
CA ALA A 986 -5.45 13.58 -51.37
C ALA A 986 -4.84 12.65 -50.30
N VAL A 987 -5.06 11.33 -50.37
CA VAL A 987 -4.40 10.36 -49.48
C VAL A 987 -2.88 10.32 -49.72
N GLU A 988 -2.44 10.35 -50.98
CA GLU A 988 -1.01 10.35 -51.33
C GLU A 988 -0.34 11.71 -51.08
N GLU A 989 -1.11 12.80 -51.00
CA GLU A 989 -0.68 14.10 -50.45
C GLU A 989 -0.49 14.01 -48.92
N LYS A 990 -1.55 13.64 -48.18
CA LYS A 990 -1.49 13.50 -46.70
C LYS A 990 -0.54 12.38 -46.22
N LYS A 991 -0.19 11.41 -47.07
CA LYS A 991 0.90 10.45 -46.80
C LYS A 991 2.28 11.14 -46.73
N LYS A 992 2.51 12.19 -47.54
CA LYS A 992 3.78 12.94 -47.52
C LYS A 992 3.84 13.84 -46.29
N GLU A 993 2.76 14.55 -45.98
CA GLU A 993 2.58 15.28 -44.71
C GLU A 993 2.86 14.40 -43.48
N PHE A 994 2.41 13.14 -43.48
CA PHE A 994 2.78 12.18 -42.43
C PHE A 994 4.30 11.93 -42.35
N ILE A 995 4.98 11.79 -43.48
CA ILE A 995 6.42 11.43 -43.56
C ILE A 995 7.33 12.64 -43.32
N ASP A 996 6.91 13.83 -43.75
CA ASP A 996 7.69 15.06 -43.72
C ASP A 996 7.50 15.86 -42.42
N ASP A 997 6.30 15.85 -41.81
CA ASP A 997 5.98 16.62 -40.59
C ASP A 997 5.77 15.73 -39.35
N TYR A 998 4.89 14.71 -39.43
CA TYR A 998 4.51 13.90 -38.25
C TYR A 998 5.59 12.89 -37.84
N LEU A 999 6.17 12.16 -38.80
CA LEU A 999 7.17 11.14 -38.55
C LEU A 999 8.46 11.72 -37.94
N PRO A 1000 8.98 12.90 -38.34
CA PRO A 1000 10.13 13.52 -37.68
C PRO A 1000 9.81 14.02 -36.27
N GLU A 1001 8.59 14.52 -35.99
CA GLU A 1001 8.17 14.90 -34.64
C GLU A 1001 8.09 13.66 -33.71
N LEU A 1002 7.50 12.56 -34.19
CA LEU A 1002 7.43 11.29 -33.48
C LEU A 1002 8.83 10.71 -33.23
N GLN A 1003 9.73 10.79 -34.22
CA GLN A 1003 11.13 10.41 -34.06
C GLN A 1003 11.87 11.36 -33.11
N ARG A 1004 11.62 12.67 -33.13
CA ARG A 1004 12.25 13.64 -32.22
C ARG A 1004 11.84 13.35 -30.78
N ARG A 1005 10.54 13.18 -30.48
CA ARG A 1005 10.06 12.81 -29.14
C ARG A 1005 10.65 11.50 -28.64
N ARG A 1006 10.77 10.49 -29.53
CA ARG A 1006 11.44 9.22 -29.20
C ARG A 1006 12.93 9.41 -28.92
N GLN A 1007 13.63 10.18 -29.76
CA GLN A 1007 15.05 10.50 -29.58
C GLN A 1007 15.29 11.36 -28.34
N GLU A 1008 14.44 12.32 -28.01
CA GLU A 1008 14.47 13.12 -26.78
C GLU A 1008 14.28 12.22 -25.55
N ARG A 1009 13.33 11.28 -25.58
CA ARG A 1009 13.12 10.30 -24.49
C ARG A 1009 14.31 9.33 -24.33
N GLU A 1010 14.93 8.92 -25.44
CA GLU A 1010 16.15 8.10 -25.43
C GLU A 1010 17.42 8.90 -25.07
N GLU A 1011 17.50 10.18 -25.44
CA GLU A 1011 18.61 11.08 -25.13
C GLU A 1011 18.55 11.61 -23.72
N ALA A 1012 17.38 11.90 -23.15
CA ALA A 1012 17.24 12.18 -21.72
C ALA A 1012 17.74 10.96 -20.92
N ARG A 1013 17.38 9.75 -21.36
CA ARG A 1013 17.84 8.48 -20.77
C ARG A 1013 19.36 8.27 -20.92
N LYS A 1014 19.95 8.61 -22.08
CA LYS A 1014 21.42 8.58 -22.30
C LYS A 1014 22.13 9.68 -21.52
N LYS A 1015 21.75 10.94 -21.65
CA LYS A 1015 22.31 12.10 -20.91
C LYS A 1015 22.22 11.94 -19.39
N SER A 1016 21.21 11.25 -18.87
CA SER A 1016 21.15 10.85 -17.46
C SER A 1016 22.26 9.85 -17.13
N ARG A 1017 22.29 8.69 -17.82
CA ARG A 1017 23.30 7.63 -17.65
C ARG A 1017 24.74 8.11 -17.89
N ASP A 1018 24.93 9.01 -18.83
CA ASP A 1018 26.24 9.50 -19.24
C ASP A 1018 26.72 10.62 -18.27
N LYS A 1019 25.80 11.39 -17.66
CA LYS A 1019 26.10 12.21 -16.47
C LYS A 1019 26.49 11.34 -15.26
N GLU A 1020 25.88 10.17 -15.07
CA GLU A 1020 26.31 9.23 -14.03
C GLU A 1020 27.73 8.70 -14.29
N LEU A 1021 28.08 8.40 -15.55
CA LEU A 1021 29.41 7.95 -15.96
C LEU A 1021 30.50 9.03 -15.84
N ASP A 1022 30.23 10.27 -16.25
CA ASP A 1022 31.19 11.39 -16.05
C ASP A 1022 31.41 11.67 -14.55
N LYS A 1023 30.35 11.56 -13.74
CA LYS A 1023 30.42 11.71 -12.27
C LYS A 1023 31.23 10.58 -11.63
N MET A 1024 31.25 9.37 -12.21
CA MET A 1024 32.21 8.33 -11.84
C MET A 1024 33.66 8.66 -12.27
N MET A 1025 33.88 9.14 -13.50
CA MET A 1025 35.23 9.40 -14.02
C MET A 1025 35.93 10.60 -13.35
N GLN A 1026 35.19 11.65 -12.96
CA GLN A 1026 35.74 12.74 -12.16
C GLN A 1026 36.25 12.26 -10.79
N GLY A 1027 35.63 11.22 -10.21
CA GLY A 1027 36.08 10.58 -8.97
C GLY A 1027 37.46 9.92 -9.04
N MET A 1028 38.05 9.74 -10.24
CA MET A 1028 39.36 9.11 -10.42
C MET A 1028 40.51 10.08 -10.74
N SER A 1029 40.27 11.39 -10.90
CA SER A 1029 41.23 12.26 -11.63
C SER A 1029 41.52 13.67 -11.06
N VAL A 1030 41.54 13.86 -9.73
CA VAL A 1030 42.25 15.02 -9.13
C VAL A 1030 43.21 14.59 -8.01
N GLY A 1031 44.50 14.86 -8.23
CA GLY A 1031 45.59 14.53 -7.31
C GLY A 1031 46.74 15.55 -7.35
N ALA A 1032 46.44 16.83 -7.13
CA ALA A 1032 47.42 17.91 -6.94
C ALA A 1032 46.79 19.08 -6.15
N VAL A 1033 47.60 19.93 -5.51
CA VAL A 1033 47.15 20.93 -4.51
C VAL A 1033 47.51 22.36 -4.91
N ALA A 1034 46.52 23.26 -4.85
CA ALA A 1034 46.69 24.71 -4.67
C ALA A 1034 45.41 25.33 -4.04
N PRO A 1035 45.48 26.36 -3.16
CA PRO A 1035 44.32 26.79 -2.38
C PRO A 1035 43.67 28.14 -2.80
N ILE A 1036 42.35 28.20 -2.60
CA ILE A 1036 41.52 29.35 -2.14
C ILE A 1036 41.79 30.74 -2.73
N LEU A 1037 40.76 31.31 -3.38
CA LEU A 1037 40.37 32.70 -3.14
C LEU A 1037 38.83 32.85 -3.25
N ARG A 1038 38.25 33.68 -2.38
CA ARG A 1038 36.85 34.15 -2.47
C ARG A 1038 36.75 35.30 -3.48
N ASN A 1039 35.56 35.49 -4.03
CA ASN A 1039 34.88 36.79 -4.06
C ASN A 1039 33.36 36.53 -4.09
N ALA A 1040 32.57 37.59 -3.89
CA ALA A 1040 31.11 37.57 -3.86
C ALA A 1040 30.56 38.81 -4.60
N ASP A 1041 29.23 38.95 -4.54
CA ASP A 1041 28.41 40.16 -4.80
C ASP A 1041 27.90 40.37 -6.25
N ASP A 1042 26.75 41.07 -6.30
CA ASP A 1042 25.99 41.65 -7.42
C ASP A 1042 25.19 40.72 -8.38
N ASP A 1043 24.00 40.31 -7.90
CA ASP A 1043 22.62 40.58 -8.41
C ASP A 1043 22.28 40.84 -9.90
N ASP A 1044 20.98 40.66 -10.19
CA ASP A 1044 20.19 40.99 -11.40
C ASP A 1044 20.64 40.33 -12.73
N ASP A 1045 19.81 39.50 -13.39
CA ASP A 1045 18.51 39.92 -13.90
C ASP A 1045 17.48 38.77 -14.04
N ILE A 1046 16.21 39.11 -14.28
CA ILE A 1046 15.09 38.18 -14.46
C ILE A 1046 14.84 37.92 -15.96
N ASP A 1047 14.63 36.66 -16.34
CA ASP A 1047 13.86 36.34 -17.55
C ASP A 1047 12.89 35.18 -17.26
N VAL A 1048 11.58 35.44 -17.45
CA VAL A 1048 10.50 34.49 -17.16
C VAL A 1048 10.08 33.82 -18.46
N ALA A 1049 10.23 32.50 -18.53
CA ALA A 1049 9.56 31.67 -19.52
C ALA A 1049 8.38 30.95 -18.85
N SER A 1050 7.23 31.63 -18.78
CA SER A 1050 5.94 31.00 -18.51
C SER A 1050 5.40 30.36 -19.80
N ASP A 1051 4.17 29.85 -19.75
CA ASP A 1051 3.36 29.42 -20.89
C ASP A 1051 3.78 28.08 -21.53
N VAL A 1052 3.42 26.98 -20.86
CA VAL A 1052 2.39 26.07 -21.40
C VAL A 1052 1.51 25.60 -20.23
N GLU A 1053 0.26 26.05 -20.19
CA GLU A 1053 -0.85 25.29 -19.59
C GLU A 1053 -1.45 24.43 -20.69
N ASP A 1054 -1.70 23.15 -20.42
CA ASP A 1054 -2.59 22.26 -21.20
C ASP A 1054 -2.84 21.01 -20.32
N ASP A 1055 -3.89 21.07 -19.48
CA ASP A 1055 -4.40 19.91 -18.74
C ASP A 1055 -5.14 18.96 -19.71
N ASP A 1056 -4.71 17.70 -19.81
CA ASP A 1056 -5.48 16.64 -20.50
C ASP A 1056 -5.14 15.24 -19.91
N ASP A 1057 -5.07 15.15 -18.58
CA ASP A 1057 -4.86 13.89 -17.83
C ASP A 1057 -6.13 13.01 -17.87
N GLU A 1058 -6.23 12.12 -18.87
CA GLU A 1058 -7.20 11.02 -18.90
C GLU A 1058 -6.59 9.75 -18.24
N ASP A 1059 -7.01 9.46 -17.00
CA ASP A 1059 -6.62 8.24 -16.25
C ASP A 1059 -7.19 6.94 -16.87
N ASP A 1060 -6.33 6.08 -17.41
CA ASP A 1060 -6.66 4.72 -17.87
C ASP A 1060 -5.83 3.64 -17.12
N ASP A 1061 -6.38 3.06 -16.05
CA ASP A 1061 -5.71 2.04 -15.21
C ASP A 1061 -6.53 0.72 -15.11
N GLU A 1062 -6.86 0.11 -16.26
CA GLU A 1062 -7.48 -1.23 -16.33
C GLU A 1062 -6.46 -2.36 -16.07
N ASN A 1063 -6.32 -2.80 -14.81
CA ASN A 1063 -5.29 -3.77 -14.39
C ASN A 1063 -5.81 -5.09 -13.75
N ASP A 1064 -6.67 -5.84 -14.47
CA ASP A 1064 -7.07 -7.21 -14.09
C ASP A 1064 -7.09 -8.22 -15.27
N PRO A 1065 -5.93 -8.78 -15.68
CA PRO A 1065 -5.84 -9.63 -16.87
C PRO A 1065 -6.61 -10.96 -16.78
N GLU A 1066 -6.52 -11.66 -15.65
CA GLU A 1066 -6.93 -13.07 -15.54
C GLU A 1066 -8.45 -13.24 -15.41
N GLY A 1067 -9.10 -12.35 -14.63
CA GLY A 1067 -10.56 -12.29 -14.53
C GLY A 1067 -11.23 -11.95 -15.87
N LEU A 1068 -10.58 -11.09 -16.67
CA LEU A 1068 -10.99 -10.80 -18.04
C LEU A 1068 -10.81 -12.04 -18.94
N GLN A 1069 -9.67 -12.73 -18.85
CA GLN A 1069 -9.30 -13.84 -19.74
C GLN A 1069 -10.20 -15.09 -19.59
N SER A 1070 -10.65 -15.41 -18.37
CA SER A 1070 -11.64 -16.48 -18.15
C SER A 1070 -13.03 -16.13 -18.72
N ARG A 1071 -13.47 -14.88 -18.54
CA ARG A 1071 -14.74 -14.38 -19.11
C ARG A 1071 -14.66 -14.25 -20.64
N TYR A 1072 -13.48 -14.00 -21.18
CA TYR A 1072 -13.16 -13.99 -22.61
C TYR A 1072 -13.51 -15.33 -23.28
N GLN A 1073 -13.24 -16.46 -22.63
CA GLN A 1073 -13.58 -17.78 -23.15
C GLN A 1073 -15.09 -18.02 -23.16
N ALA A 1074 -15.82 -17.54 -22.15
CA ALA A 1074 -17.28 -17.59 -22.13
C ALA A 1074 -17.94 -16.70 -23.21
N ALA A 1075 -17.32 -15.57 -23.58
CA ALA A 1075 -17.80 -14.68 -24.65
C ALA A 1075 -17.55 -15.21 -26.09
N MET A 1076 -16.80 -16.30 -26.22
CA MET A 1076 -16.50 -16.97 -27.50
C MET A 1076 -17.47 -18.14 -27.83
N GLY A 1077 -18.41 -18.44 -26.92
CA GLY A 1077 -19.48 -19.42 -27.13
C GLY A 1077 -19.03 -20.88 -26.99
N GLU A 1078 -19.31 -21.50 -25.83
CA GLU A 1078 -19.00 -22.91 -25.60
C GLU A 1078 -19.75 -23.84 -26.57
N LYS A 1079 -19.00 -24.47 -27.48
CA LYS A 1079 -19.34 -25.78 -28.05
C LYS A 1079 -18.15 -26.72 -27.91
N ASP A 1080 -18.37 -27.72 -27.06
CA ASP A 1080 -17.43 -28.78 -26.71
C ASP A 1080 -17.22 -29.75 -27.90
N ASP A 1081 -16.36 -29.34 -28.84
CA ASP A 1081 -15.91 -30.13 -29.99
C ASP A 1081 -14.51 -29.64 -30.42
N SER A 1082 -13.54 -29.80 -29.50
CA SER A 1082 -12.21 -29.16 -29.48
C SER A 1082 -11.23 -29.54 -30.62
N VAL A 1083 -11.72 -30.16 -31.69
CA VAL A 1083 -10.98 -30.48 -32.92
C VAL A 1083 -11.35 -29.53 -34.08
N MET A 1084 -12.44 -28.77 -33.97
CA MET A 1084 -12.92 -27.84 -35.03
C MET A 1084 -12.54 -26.37 -34.82
N ALA A 1085 -12.13 -25.97 -33.60
CA ALA A 1085 -11.69 -24.60 -33.32
C ALA A 1085 -10.33 -24.29 -33.98
N ASP A 1086 -9.34 -25.17 -33.81
CA ASP A 1086 -8.09 -25.09 -34.58
C ASP A 1086 -8.35 -25.10 -36.09
N ALA A 1087 -9.38 -25.82 -36.56
CA ALA A 1087 -9.77 -25.85 -37.98
C ALA A 1087 -10.48 -24.57 -38.48
N SER A 1088 -10.87 -23.64 -37.60
CA SER A 1088 -11.38 -22.31 -37.97
C SER A 1088 -10.26 -21.27 -38.05
N PHE A 1089 -9.28 -21.31 -37.14
CA PHE A 1089 -8.12 -20.42 -37.18
C PHE A 1089 -7.06 -20.90 -38.20
N ALA A 1090 -6.85 -22.21 -38.35
CA ALA A 1090 -6.12 -22.77 -39.49
C ALA A 1090 -6.79 -22.45 -40.83
N LYS A 1091 -8.11 -22.21 -40.86
CA LYS A 1091 -8.81 -21.69 -42.05
C LYS A 1091 -8.37 -20.27 -42.42
N TYR A 1092 -7.91 -19.46 -41.48
CA TYR A 1092 -7.28 -18.15 -41.73
C TYR A 1092 -5.85 -18.28 -42.29
N LEU A 1093 -5.15 -19.38 -41.95
CA LEU A 1093 -3.82 -19.71 -42.48
C LEU A 1093 -3.85 -20.47 -43.83
N TYR A 1094 -4.94 -21.19 -44.13
CA TYR A 1094 -5.06 -22.07 -45.31
C TYR A 1094 -6.14 -21.70 -46.34
N LYS A 1095 -6.94 -20.63 -46.13
CA LYS A 1095 -7.83 -20.09 -47.20
C LYS A 1095 -7.04 -19.26 -48.21
N ARG A 1096 -6.41 -19.95 -49.17
CA ARG A 1096 -5.71 -19.42 -50.36
C ARG A 1096 -4.44 -18.60 -50.08
N GLY A 1097 -3.31 -18.84 -50.76
CA GLY A 1097 -3.07 -19.81 -51.86
C GLY A 1097 -3.71 -19.42 -53.18
#